data_AF-A0A9N9AHE8-F1
#
_entry.id   AF-A0A9N9AHE8-F1
#
_cell.length_a   1.000
_cell.length_b   1.000
_cell.length_c   1.000
_cell.angle_alpha   90.00
_cell.angle_beta   90.00
_cell.angle_gamma   90.00
#
_symmetry.space_group_name_H-M   'P 1'
#
loop_
_entity.id
_entity.type
_entity.pdbx_description
1 polymer ?
#
loop_
_entity_poly.entity_id
_entity_poly.type
_entity_poly.pdbx_seq_one_letter_code
_entity_poly.pdbx_strand_id
1 'polypeptide(L)'
;MAKERAIMLYDTIDTHPHAFFQRYFKSNHLKRSLFFLFIIAFASTLLSVYKLQTDSQHILVPTGISRSNFRAGLEKCMAIMKKKPENTPKTTRHNPRAVPGTKSVLLKNGIILDGVGGVVHGDLLMKNGIIEGFGREIDEGEADVAIDVRGKFISPGIVDMHSHAGVYSWPYLRASMDLNESTDPVTPFVRTIDAINPSDPAFRIIASGGVTTMLIIPGSAEVMGGEGFVIKLRPVSTLSVQDMGIHANVDPGSERVWRWMKMACGENPKNFFGNVGKGMPKTRLGEAWLFRKNFDAATKLKISQDNWCFTASRLNYNEEMSSPFPEDLRYESLVALLRGDVRLNVHCYETMDLEAMIRHSYEFNFNITAFHHALDAYRVPDIIKRSRNQITIATFADLWGYKKEAFQASTESPKILAEAGIPVALKSDHPILNSQHLAFEAAKASYYGLSEPHALAAITSVPARALGIDHRVGTIAVGYDADVLVWNRHPLALGAYPLEVYIDGIPQFNTSPSVLSGPTDEAYTFYNATRHSPVDNKERVVSSVIIKNIGKIFVGEESIMESTPTSSLTITVNEGRIMCIGPDCSTTNTIGYDVVDLQGGYILPGIIAAGSVLGLSEIEQERITQDGYVDSFKSPDHPERIIRAVDGLKLGGKHLEKAYKAGVLTIISPPMAHKGVLVGVSAAFKSAGNSVVDDENEVIAKAEVALHAQVGTPYKDELITTVSGQIAFLRKALFDNLALKESLNFYALAAKGDIPFAVYTHSKDEIASLIRLKDEIDGAGGKLRLVIVGGAESYLLASHLAKRNIPVVVIPARP
;
A
#
# COMPACT_ATOMS: atom_id res chain seq x y z
N MET A 1 15.06 52.07 7.58
CA MET A 1 15.99 52.86 8.42
C MET A 1 16.07 52.19 9.78
N ALA A 2 17.28 51.90 10.27
CA ALA A 2 17.50 51.31 11.58
C ALA A 2 18.52 52.17 12.35
N LYS A 3 18.34 52.33 13.67
CA LYS A 3 19.38 52.87 14.56
C LYS A 3 19.17 52.43 16.01
N GLU A 4 20.08 51.56 16.45
CA GLU A 4 20.87 51.63 17.69
C GLU A 4 20.31 52.27 19.00
N ARG A 5 20.44 51.44 20.05
CA ARG A 5 21.19 51.67 21.32
C ARG A 5 20.52 52.26 22.58
N ALA A 6 21.09 51.71 23.67
CA ALA A 6 21.40 52.30 24.99
C ALA A 6 20.38 52.18 26.12
N ILE A 7 20.80 51.48 27.18
CA ILE A 7 20.52 51.83 28.58
C ILE A 7 21.84 51.72 29.36
N MET A 8 22.08 52.71 30.22
CA MET A 8 23.17 52.83 31.19
C MET A 8 22.58 52.86 32.61
N LEU A 9 23.43 53.08 33.64
CA LEU A 9 23.16 53.38 35.07
C LEU A 9 23.12 52.13 35.98
N TYR A 10 23.64 52.09 37.23
CA TYR A 10 24.64 52.87 38.01
C TYR A 10 24.95 52.04 39.30
N ASP A 11 25.86 52.34 40.23
CA ASP A 11 26.62 53.57 40.52
C ASP A 11 28.03 53.25 41.12
N THR A 12 28.62 54.25 41.80
CA THR A 12 29.93 54.44 42.42
C THR A 12 29.98 54.19 43.94
N ILE A 13 31.20 54.08 44.52
CA ILE A 13 31.63 54.78 45.75
C ILE A 13 33.17 54.77 45.85
N ASP A 14 33.70 55.85 46.43
CA ASP A 14 35.11 56.27 46.46
C ASP A 14 35.92 55.68 47.65
N THR A 15 37.26 55.79 47.60
CA THR A 15 38.14 56.29 48.71
C THR A 15 39.65 56.12 48.47
N HIS A 16 40.33 57.23 48.24
CA HIS A 16 41.72 57.49 48.65
C HIS A 16 41.71 58.11 50.09
N PRO A 17 42.78 58.03 50.93
CA PRO A 17 43.91 58.97 50.80
C PRO A 17 45.30 58.61 51.40
N HIS A 18 46.30 59.37 50.91
CA HIS A 18 47.49 59.95 51.58
C HIS A 18 48.35 59.22 52.62
N ALA A 19 49.66 59.34 52.40
CA ALA A 19 50.73 59.16 53.38
C ALA A 19 50.91 60.40 54.29
N PHE A 20 51.32 60.18 55.56
CA PHE A 20 52.08 61.16 56.34
C PHE A 20 52.85 60.50 57.52
N PHE A 21 53.90 61.18 57.99
CA PHE A 21 54.75 60.90 59.17
C PHE A 21 55.64 59.64 59.21
N GLN A 22 56.94 59.85 59.01
CA GLN A 22 57.97 59.33 59.90
C GLN A 22 59.06 60.38 60.18
N ARG A 23 59.35 60.63 61.46
CA ARG A 23 60.63 61.20 61.90
C ARG A 23 61.03 60.54 63.23
N TYR A 24 62.27 60.04 63.27
CA TYR A 24 62.98 59.51 64.45
C TYR A 24 62.37 58.32 65.22
N PHE A 25 63.07 57.18 65.22
CA PHE A 25 63.70 56.68 66.44
C PHE A 25 64.99 55.88 66.13
N LYS A 26 65.96 55.97 67.05
CA LYS A 26 67.29 55.35 66.93
C LYS A 26 67.31 53.93 67.54
N SER A 27 67.75 52.92 66.80
CA SER A 27 68.48 51.75 67.34
C SER A 27 68.97 50.86 66.20
N ASN A 28 70.30 50.65 66.08
CA ASN A 28 70.88 49.83 65.01
C ASN A 28 70.87 48.32 65.30
N HIS A 29 70.46 47.87 66.49
CA HIS A 29 70.43 46.43 66.83
C HIS A 29 69.21 45.69 66.28
N LEU A 30 68.03 46.33 66.21
CA LEU A 30 66.81 45.67 65.72
C LEU A 30 66.86 45.37 64.21
N LYS A 31 67.60 46.19 63.44
CA LYS A 31 67.70 46.06 61.98
C LYS A 31 68.34 44.74 61.52
N ARG A 32 69.28 44.16 62.28
CA ARG A 32 69.98 42.92 61.87
C ARG A 32 69.09 41.68 62.00
N SER A 33 68.32 41.53 63.09
CA SER A 33 67.39 40.40 63.23
C SER A 33 66.19 40.52 62.29
N LEU A 34 65.64 41.73 62.09
CA LEU A 34 64.57 41.94 61.11
C LEU A 34 65.04 41.66 59.68
N PHE A 35 66.27 42.04 59.30
CA PHE A 35 66.81 41.72 57.98
C PHE A 35 67.03 40.21 57.78
N PHE A 36 67.49 39.48 58.81
CA PHE A 36 67.62 38.02 58.75
C PHE A 36 66.26 37.31 58.66
N LEU A 37 65.26 37.74 59.44
CA LEU A 37 63.89 37.24 59.33
C LEU A 37 63.27 37.58 57.98
N PHE A 38 63.55 38.76 57.41
CA PHE A 38 63.09 39.13 56.08
C PHE A 38 63.76 38.29 54.99
N ILE A 39 65.06 37.97 55.11
CA ILE A 39 65.74 37.03 54.19
C ILE A 39 65.15 35.62 54.31
N ILE A 40 64.84 35.13 55.51
CA ILE A 40 64.23 33.80 55.68
C ILE A 40 62.78 33.79 55.15
N ALA A 41 62.00 34.85 55.40
CA ALA A 41 60.65 35.01 54.85
C ALA A 41 60.64 35.19 53.32
N PHE A 42 61.64 35.88 52.76
CA PHE A 42 61.80 36.09 51.32
C PHE A 42 62.34 34.84 50.62
N ALA A 43 63.24 34.08 51.26
CA ALA A 43 63.73 32.80 50.76
C ALA A 43 62.65 31.70 50.83
N SER A 44 61.81 31.71 51.88
CA SER A 44 60.67 30.78 51.99
C SER A 44 59.50 31.16 51.08
N THR A 45 59.23 32.45 50.84
CA THR A 45 58.29 32.84 49.77
C THR A 45 58.87 32.60 48.39
N LEU A 46 60.17 32.80 48.14
CA LEU A 46 60.81 32.36 46.88
C LEU A 46 60.76 30.85 46.70
N LEU A 47 61.01 30.04 47.73
CA LEU A 47 60.82 28.59 47.65
C LEU A 47 59.35 28.24 47.42
N SER A 48 58.40 28.95 48.03
CA SER A 48 56.96 28.71 47.86
C SER A 48 56.48 29.10 46.47
N VAL A 49 57.00 30.21 45.89
CA VAL A 49 56.72 30.66 44.53
C VAL A 49 57.41 29.75 43.52
N TYR A 50 58.66 29.36 43.73
CA TYR A 50 59.36 28.38 42.89
C TYR A 50 58.70 27.01 42.96
N LYS A 51 58.19 26.61 44.14
CA LYS A 51 57.40 25.40 44.30
C LYS A 51 56.03 25.53 43.63
N LEU A 52 55.32 26.65 43.75
CA LEU A 52 54.09 26.93 42.98
C LEU A 52 54.33 27.01 41.46
N GLN A 53 55.54 27.37 41.03
CA GLN A 53 55.96 27.46 39.63
C GLN A 53 56.58 26.15 39.09
N THR A 54 56.75 25.13 39.95
CA THR A 54 57.10 23.75 39.58
C THR A 54 55.95 22.76 39.82
N ASP A 55 55.09 23.01 40.82
CA ASP A 55 53.75 22.42 41.01
C ASP A 55 52.70 23.07 40.10
N SER A 56 53.02 24.17 39.40
CA SER A 56 52.49 24.41 38.06
C SER A 56 53.12 23.41 37.08
N GLN A 57 52.97 22.11 37.39
CA GLN A 57 52.70 21.16 36.32
C GLN A 57 51.62 21.80 35.49
N HIS A 58 51.89 21.98 34.19
CA HIS A 58 50.83 22.27 33.26
C HIS A 58 49.74 21.23 33.53
N ILE A 59 48.56 21.68 33.96
CA ILE A 59 47.35 20.88 33.80
C ILE A 59 47.18 20.81 32.29
N LEU A 60 47.85 19.84 31.69
CA LEU A 60 47.62 19.33 30.37
C LEU A 60 46.22 18.75 30.43
N VAL A 61 45.22 19.64 30.33
CA VAL A 61 43.88 19.28 29.89
C VAL A 61 44.11 18.49 28.61
N PRO A 62 43.83 17.17 28.57
CA PRO A 62 44.19 16.37 27.42
C PRO A 62 43.51 16.96 26.19
N THR A 63 44.31 17.41 25.23
CA THR A 63 43.82 17.95 23.97
C THR A 63 43.40 16.77 23.09
N GLY A 64 42.21 16.23 23.35
CA GLY A 64 41.69 15.04 22.70
C GLY A 64 40.32 14.65 23.26
N ILE A 65 39.73 13.62 22.68
CA ILE A 65 38.51 12.99 23.19
C ILE A 65 38.82 11.92 24.24
N SER A 66 37.82 11.52 25.04
CA SER A 66 37.98 10.38 25.93
C SER A 66 38.35 9.10 25.17
N ARG A 67 39.18 8.24 25.78
CA ARG A 67 39.51 6.92 25.24
C ARG A 67 38.30 6.06 24.90
N SER A 68 37.20 6.19 25.65
CA SER A 68 35.94 5.53 25.33
C SER A 68 35.35 6.00 24.00
N ASN A 69 35.32 7.31 23.75
CA ASN A 69 34.83 7.88 22.50
C ASN A 69 35.76 7.58 21.32
N PHE A 70 37.08 7.58 21.55
CA PHE A 70 38.04 7.17 20.52
C PHE A 70 37.86 5.70 20.14
N ARG A 71 37.77 4.80 21.13
CA ARG A 71 37.51 3.37 20.90
C ARG A 71 36.17 3.12 20.19
N ALA A 72 35.09 3.78 20.62
CA ALA A 72 33.79 3.68 19.95
C ALA A 72 33.85 4.16 18.48
N GLY A 73 34.65 5.19 18.19
CA GLY A 73 34.92 5.64 16.82
C GLY A 73 35.71 4.61 16.01
N LEU A 74 36.74 3.98 16.59
CA LEU A 74 37.48 2.88 15.95
C LEU A 74 36.59 1.67 15.66
N GLU A 75 35.67 1.31 16.57
CA GLU A 75 34.68 0.25 16.37
C GLU A 75 33.72 0.57 15.21
N LYS A 76 33.29 1.82 15.05
CA LYS A 76 32.52 2.29 13.88
C LYS A 76 33.32 2.23 12.59
N CYS A 77 34.60 2.62 12.61
CA CYS A 77 35.49 2.49 11.46
C CYS A 77 35.71 1.03 11.04
N MET A 78 35.89 0.12 12.01
CA MET A 78 35.97 -1.32 11.73
C MET A 78 34.67 -1.84 11.11
N ALA A 79 33.49 -1.42 11.60
CA ALA A 79 32.20 -1.79 11.01
C ALA A 79 32.01 -1.25 9.59
N ILE A 80 32.48 -0.03 9.28
CA ILE A 80 32.43 0.58 7.95
C ILE A 80 33.38 -0.13 6.97
N MET A 81 34.58 -0.52 7.42
CA MET A 81 35.58 -1.19 6.57
C MET A 81 35.35 -2.70 6.42
N LYS A 82 34.53 -3.33 7.28
CA LYS A 82 34.23 -4.77 7.22
C LYS A 82 33.54 -5.13 5.91
N LYS A 83 34.20 -5.94 5.06
CA LYS A 83 33.56 -6.53 3.88
C LYS A 83 32.34 -7.34 4.33
N LYS A 84 31.17 -6.99 3.78
CA LYS A 84 29.91 -7.68 4.06
C LYS A 84 29.84 -8.98 3.24
N PRO A 85 29.23 -10.05 3.76
CA PRO A 85 29.02 -11.28 2.99
C PRO A 85 28.10 -11.02 1.79
N GLU A 86 28.14 -11.93 0.81
CA GLU A 86 27.23 -11.90 -0.34
C GLU A 86 26.10 -12.91 -0.13
N ASN A 87 24.85 -12.46 -0.31
CA ASN A 87 23.66 -13.30 -0.25
C ASN A 87 23.65 -14.22 -1.47
N THR A 88 24.13 -15.45 -1.26
CA THR A 88 24.27 -16.48 -2.28
C THR A 88 23.48 -17.71 -1.83
N PRO A 89 22.69 -18.35 -2.73
CA PRO A 89 21.99 -19.59 -2.41
C PRO A 89 22.96 -20.68 -1.94
N LYS A 90 22.62 -21.38 -0.87
CA LYS A 90 23.41 -22.48 -0.29
C LYS A 90 22.48 -23.60 0.14
N THR A 91 22.67 -24.79 -0.39
CA THR A 91 21.88 -25.98 -0.04
C THR A 91 22.08 -26.41 1.41
N THR A 92 23.25 -26.15 2.00
CA THR A 92 23.60 -26.48 3.40
C THR A 92 23.23 -25.37 4.40
N ARG A 93 22.30 -24.47 4.06
CA ARG A 93 21.91 -23.34 4.91
C ARG A 93 20.92 -23.80 5.98
N HIS A 94 21.12 -23.36 7.22
CA HIS A 94 20.12 -23.48 8.29
C HIS A 94 19.15 -22.28 8.25
N ASN A 95 17.85 -22.51 8.44
CA ASN A 95 16.90 -21.40 8.63
C ASN A 95 16.99 -20.90 10.09
N PRO A 96 17.46 -19.65 10.35
CA PRO A 96 17.58 -19.11 11.71
C PRO A 96 16.24 -18.89 12.42
N ARG A 97 15.12 -18.98 11.69
CA ARG A 97 13.74 -18.88 12.21
C ARG A 97 13.08 -20.24 12.47
N ALA A 98 13.79 -21.35 12.23
CA ALA A 98 13.32 -22.69 12.50
C ALA A 98 13.01 -22.88 13.99
N VAL A 99 11.85 -23.45 14.31
CA VAL A 99 11.46 -23.73 15.70
C VAL A 99 11.84 -25.18 16.02
N PRO A 100 12.65 -25.44 17.06
CA PRO A 100 13.00 -26.80 17.47
C PRO A 100 11.76 -27.66 17.75
N GLY A 101 11.77 -28.91 17.28
CA GLY A 101 10.63 -29.82 17.41
C GLY A 101 9.50 -29.60 16.38
N THR A 102 9.67 -28.70 15.42
CA THR A 102 8.79 -28.62 14.23
C THR A 102 8.87 -29.95 13.46
N LYS A 103 7.72 -30.61 13.29
CA LYS A 103 7.61 -31.82 12.49
C LYS A 103 7.99 -31.55 11.03
N SER A 104 8.76 -32.46 10.45
CA SER A 104 9.01 -32.49 9.01
C SER A 104 7.78 -32.96 8.25
N VAL A 105 7.55 -32.38 7.08
CA VAL A 105 6.34 -32.57 6.26
C VAL A 105 6.75 -32.91 4.84
N LEU A 106 6.26 -34.04 4.34
CA LEU A 106 6.38 -34.47 2.96
C LEU A 106 5.04 -34.29 2.24
N LEU A 107 5.00 -33.42 1.23
CA LEU A 107 3.87 -33.28 0.31
C LEU A 107 4.13 -34.16 -0.91
N LYS A 108 3.29 -35.17 -1.16
CA LYS A 108 3.48 -36.14 -2.26
C LYS A 108 2.60 -35.86 -3.46
N ASN A 109 3.08 -36.23 -4.65
CA ASN A 109 2.35 -36.12 -5.92
C ASN A 109 1.86 -34.69 -6.26
N GLY A 110 2.67 -33.65 -6.01
CA GLY A 110 2.33 -32.26 -6.31
C GLY A 110 2.66 -31.82 -7.75
N ILE A 111 2.01 -30.74 -8.19
CA ILE A 111 2.44 -29.92 -9.34
C ILE A 111 3.14 -28.69 -8.79
N ILE A 112 4.47 -28.70 -8.76
CA ILE A 112 5.30 -27.69 -8.11
C ILE A 112 5.63 -26.58 -9.12
N LEU A 113 5.10 -25.39 -8.85
CA LEU A 113 5.43 -24.14 -9.53
C LEU A 113 6.63 -23.52 -8.80
N ASP A 114 7.78 -23.40 -9.45
CA ASP A 114 9.03 -23.03 -8.74
C ASP A 114 9.14 -21.55 -8.32
N GLY A 115 8.28 -20.68 -8.88
CA GLY A 115 8.28 -19.22 -8.64
C GLY A 115 9.21 -18.40 -9.55
N VAL A 116 9.97 -19.05 -10.44
CA VAL A 116 10.76 -18.41 -11.52
C VAL A 116 10.28 -18.78 -12.93
N GLY A 117 9.36 -19.74 -13.06
CA GLY A 117 8.69 -20.10 -14.30
C GLY A 117 8.75 -21.59 -14.67
N GLY A 118 9.43 -22.41 -13.88
CA GLY A 118 9.48 -23.86 -14.03
C GLY A 118 8.29 -24.55 -13.35
N VAL A 119 7.91 -25.69 -13.92
CA VAL A 119 6.89 -26.60 -13.40
C VAL A 119 7.55 -27.97 -13.23
N VAL A 120 7.42 -28.56 -12.04
CA VAL A 120 8.02 -29.86 -11.69
C VAL A 120 6.97 -30.75 -11.04
N HIS A 121 6.85 -31.99 -11.48
CA HIS A 121 5.96 -32.98 -10.86
C HIS A 121 6.73 -33.84 -9.86
N GLY A 122 6.13 -34.14 -8.70
CA GLY A 122 6.72 -35.02 -7.70
C GLY A 122 6.48 -34.53 -6.28
N ASP A 123 7.33 -34.98 -5.35
CA ASP A 123 7.17 -34.69 -3.94
C ASP A 123 7.93 -33.42 -3.51
N LEU A 124 7.63 -32.87 -2.33
CA LEU A 124 8.35 -31.78 -1.68
C LEU A 124 8.49 -32.05 -0.18
N LEU A 125 9.73 -32.10 0.31
CA LEU A 125 10.08 -32.31 1.72
C LEU A 125 10.47 -30.99 2.41
N MET A 126 9.74 -30.63 3.46
CA MET A 126 10.06 -29.54 4.39
C MET A 126 10.62 -30.12 5.69
N LYS A 127 11.82 -29.69 6.09
CA LYS A 127 12.52 -30.20 7.27
C LYS A 127 13.33 -29.07 7.92
N ASN A 128 13.33 -28.98 9.26
CA ASN A 128 14.06 -27.94 9.99
C ASN A 128 13.84 -26.50 9.48
N GLY A 129 12.62 -26.21 9.01
CA GLY A 129 12.24 -24.90 8.45
C GLY A 129 12.84 -24.56 7.08
N ILE A 130 13.45 -25.52 6.38
CA ILE A 130 13.92 -25.40 5.00
C ILE A 130 13.25 -26.41 4.06
N ILE A 131 13.31 -26.13 2.75
CA ILE A 131 13.03 -27.10 1.69
C ILE A 131 14.27 -28.00 1.55
N GLU A 132 14.13 -29.26 1.94
CA GLU A 132 15.23 -30.25 1.95
C GLU A 132 15.40 -30.92 0.58
N GLY A 133 14.28 -31.15 -0.13
CA GLY A 133 14.26 -31.79 -1.44
C GLY A 133 12.90 -31.63 -2.12
N PHE A 134 12.89 -31.65 -3.45
CA PHE A 134 11.66 -31.61 -4.23
C PHE A 134 11.84 -32.23 -5.63
N GLY A 135 10.74 -32.51 -6.32
CA GLY A 135 10.74 -32.87 -7.76
C GLY A 135 11.22 -34.28 -8.08
N ARG A 136 11.25 -35.15 -7.07
CA ARG A 136 11.52 -36.59 -7.18
C ARG A 136 10.60 -37.34 -6.21
N GLU A 137 10.59 -38.67 -6.30
CA GLU A 137 10.04 -39.52 -5.24
C GLU A 137 10.95 -39.43 -3.99
N ILE A 138 10.32 -39.30 -2.82
CA ILE A 138 10.99 -39.21 -1.51
C ILE A 138 10.36 -40.26 -0.58
N ASP A 139 11.18 -40.95 0.21
CA ASP A 139 10.70 -41.99 1.13
C ASP A 139 9.87 -41.32 2.26
N GLU A 140 8.71 -41.88 2.57
CA GLU A 140 7.85 -41.40 3.65
C GLU A 140 8.55 -41.46 5.01
N GLY A 141 9.51 -42.39 5.19
CA GLY A 141 10.37 -42.47 6.37
C GLY A 141 11.35 -41.31 6.53
N GLU A 142 11.52 -40.43 5.54
CA GLU A 142 12.32 -39.20 5.67
C GLU A 142 11.58 -38.08 6.44
N ALA A 143 10.26 -38.22 6.68
CA ALA A 143 9.39 -37.20 7.27
C ALA A 143 8.55 -37.69 8.47
N ASP A 144 8.16 -36.77 9.35
CA ASP A 144 7.26 -37.04 10.49
C ASP A 144 5.78 -37.10 10.06
N VAL A 145 5.45 -36.47 8.93
CA VAL A 145 4.10 -36.38 8.35
C VAL A 145 4.21 -36.45 6.83
N ALA A 146 3.57 -37.45 6.20
CA ALA A 146 3.40 -37.52 4.75
C ALA A 146 1.95 -37.22 4.36
N ILE A 147 1.74 -36.42 3.31
CA ILE A 147 0.44 -36.00 2.80
C ILE A 147 0.44 -36.12 1.28
N ASP A 148 -0.35 -37.03 0.73
CA ASP A 148 -0.62 -37.11 -0.71
C ASP A 148 -1.54 -35.96 -1.13
N VAL A 149 -1.01 -34.99 -1.88
CA VAL A 149 -1.78 -33.82 -2.37
C VAL A 149 -2.42 -34.06 -3.73
N ARG A 150 -2.31 -35.26 -4.31
CA ARG A 150 -3.09 -35.73 -5.48
C ARG A 150 -3.17 -34.74 -6.65
N GLY A 151 -2.01 -34.28 -7.13
CA GLY A 151 -1.92 -33.39 -8.27
C GLY A 151 -2.27 -31.93 -7.99
N LYS A 152 -2.46 -31.52 -6.73
CA LYS A 152 -2.64 -30.10 -6.38
C LYS A 152 -1.38 -29.28 -6.66
N PHE A 153 -1.61 -28.00 -6.92
CA PHE A 153 -0.54 -27.04 -7.17
C PHE A 153 0.16 -26.66 -5.86
N ILE A 154 1.49 -26.68 -5.90
CA ILE A 154 2.37 -26.24 -4.83
C ILE A 154 3.17 -25.06 -5.37
N SER A 155 3.34 -23.98 -4.59
CA SER A 155 4.14 -22.82 -4.98
C SER A 155 4.97 -22.29 -3.81
N PRO A 156 5.98 -21.42 -4.02
CA PRO A 156 6.57 -20.70 -2.90
C PRO A 156 5.57 -19.69 -2.35
N GLY A 157 5.79 -19.25 -1.12
CA GLY A 157 5.06 -18.17 -0.47
C GLY A 157 5.15 -16.85 -1.25
N ILE A 158 4.05 -16.11 -1.28
CA ILE A 158 3.96 -14.80 -1.95
C ILE A 158 4.73 -13.75 -1.14
N VAL A 159 5.46 -12.88 -1.84
CA VAL A 159 6.31 -11.83 -1.27
C VAL A 159 5.77 -10.46 -1.66
N ASP A 160 5.12 -9.78 -0.73
CA ASP A 160 4.53 -8.45 -0.95
C ASP A 160 5.54 -7.35 -0.63
N MET A 161 6.17 -6.78 -1.67
CA MET A 161 7.26 -5.82 -1.47
C MET A 161 6.83 -4.38 -1.15
N HIS A 162 5.54 -4.12 -0.93
CA HIS A 162 5.03 -2.81 -0.50
C HIS A 162 3.68 -2.95 0.21
N SER A 163 3.73 -2.89 1.54
CA SER A 163 2.56 -2.91 2.40
C SER A 163 2.71 -1.90 3.54
N HIS A 164 1.58 -1.51 4.11
CA HIS A 164 1.49 -0.72 5.34
C HIS A 164 0.80 -1.47 6.48
N ALA A 165 0.57 -2.78 6.35
CA ALA A 165 0.06 -3.62 7.45
C ALA A 165 0.93 -3.45 8.73
N GLY A 166 0.32 -3.53 9.90
CA GLY A 166 0.97 -3.23 11.18
C GLY A 166 1.04 -1.74 11.52
N VAL A 167 1.54 -0.89 10.61
CA VAL A 167 1.59 0.60 10.80
C VAL A 167 0.30 1.31 10.37
N TYR A 168 -0.55 0.62 9.62
CA TYR A 168 -1.92 0.98 9.27
C TYR A 168 -2.85 -0.15 9.73
N SER A 169 -2.83 -0.42 11.05
CA SER A 169 -3.49 -1.58 11.67
C SER A 169 -4.99 -1.64 11.42
N TRP A 170 -5.55 -2.86 11.42
CA TRP A 170 -6.99 -3.10 11.42
C TRP A 170 -7.54 -3.32 12.85
N PRO A 171 -8.75 -2.81 13.18
CA PRO A 171 -9.57 -1.90 12.38
C PRO A 171 -8.93 -0.51 12.29
N TYR A 172 -9.20 0.22 11.20
CA TYR A 172 -8.63 1.57 11.04
C TYR A 172 -9.16 2.52 12.12
N LEU A 173 -8.26 2.97 12.99
CA LEU A 173 -8.50 3.94 14.03
C LEU A 173 -7.41 5.02 13.99
N ARG A 174 -7.77 6.25 14.36
CA ARG A 174 -6.81 7.37 14.47
C ARG A 174 -5.65 7.08 15.43
N ALA A 175 -5.86 6.22 16.42
CA ALA A 175 -4.87 5.85 17.43
C ALA A 175 -3.89 4.74 16.99
N SER A 176 -4.05 4.20 15.78
CA SER A 176 -3.23 3.13 15.21
C SER A 176 -2.83 3.44 13.75
N MET A 177 -2.53 4.72 13.51
CA MET A 177 -2.26 5.30 12.19
C MET A 177 -0.85 5.90 12.18
N ASP A 178 0.13 5.03 12.02
CA ASP A 178 1.56 5.32 12.10
C ASP A 178 2.23 5.25 10.71
N LEU A 179 1.43 5.42 9.66
CA LEU A 179 1.81 5.28 8.25
C LEU A 179 2.81 6.34 7.74
N ASN A 180 2.56 7.61 8.06
CA ASN A 180 3.36 8.77 7.62
C ASN A 180 3.60 9.66 8.85
N GLU A 181 4.85 9.99 9.14
CA GLU A 181 5.22 10.89 10.25
C GLU A 181 4.59 12.29 10.05
N SER A 182 4.44 12.74 8.80
CA SER A 182 3.63 13.91 8.41
C SER A 182 4.05 15.28 8.97
N THR A 183 5.10 15.35 9.80
CA THR A 183 5.55 16.57 10.48
C THR A 183 6.69 17.30 9.76
N ASP A 184 7.58 16.56 9.07
CA ASP A 184 8.66 17.09 8.23
C ASP A 184 8.68 16.34 6.88
N PRO A 185 8.91 17.01 5.73
CA PRO A 185 9.03 16.35 4.42
C PRO A 185 10.24 15.42 4.28
N VAL A 186 11.17 15.39 5.24
CA VAL A 186 12.42 14.62 5.21
C VAL A 186 12.68 13.95 6.57
N THR A 187 12.22 12.70 6.69
CA THR A 187 12.30 11.87 7.89
C THR A 187 13.08 10.55 7.69
N PRO A 188 14.24 10.51 6.99
CA PRO A 188 14.96 9.27 6.69
C PRO A 188 15.46 8.50 7.93
N PHE A 189 15.32 9.08 9.13
CA PHE A 189 15.70 8.53 10.43
C PHE A 189 14.57 7.80 11.16
N VAL A 190 13.29 7.94 10.76
CA VAL A 190 12.20 7.15 11.34
C VAL A 190 12.19 5.73 10.76
N ARG A 191 11.61 4.76 11.48
CA ARG A 191 11.57 3.35 11.06
C ARG A 191 10.24 2.70 11.37
N THR A 192 9.69 1.98 10.40
CA THR A 192 8.46 1.19 10.58
C THR A 192 8.55 0.16 11.69
N ILE A 193 9.72 -0.43 11.94
CA ILE A 193 9.93 -1.41 13.03
C ILE A 193 9.56 -0.86 14.42
N ASP A 194 9.63 0.47 14.61
CA ASP A 194 9.32 1.14 15.86
C ASP A 194 7.81 1.32 16.08
N ALA A 195 6.99 1.08 15.05
CA ALA A 195 5.53 1.31 15.04
C ALA A 195 4.68 0.15 14.49
N ILE A 196 5.27 -0.91 13.92
CA ILE A 196 4.53 -2.11 13.50
C ILE A 196 3.84 -2.72 14.73
N ASN A 197 2.51 -2.78 14.71
CA ASN A 197 1.74 -3.55 15.68
C ASN A 197 1.87 -5.06 15.36
N PRO A 198 2.57 -5.88 16.15
CA PRO A 198 2.71 -7.32 15.88
C PRO A 198 1.40 -8.10 16.08
N SER A 199 0.39 -7.48 16.69
CA SER A 199 -0.95 -8.07 16.94
C SER A 199 -2.00 -7.61 15.91
N ASP A 200 -1.61 -6.98 14.81
CA ASP A 200 -2.54 -6.55 13.75
C ASP A 200 -3.29 -7.77 13.16
N PRO A 201 -4.63 -7.86 13.31
CA PRO A 201 -5.40 -8.98 12.77
C PRO A 201 -5.31 -9.09 11.24
N ALA A 202 -4.93 -8.01 10.54
CA ALA A 202 -4.70 -8.04 9.10
C ALA A 202 -3.65 -9.10 8.72
N PHE A 203 -2.60 -9.33 9.52
CA PHE A 203 -1.55 -10.30 9.17
C PHE A 203 -2.09 -11.72 8.95
N ARG A 204 -3.03 -12.20 9.78
CA ARG A 204 -3.62 -13.54 9.61
C ARG A 204 -4.56 -13.60 8.40
N ILE A 205 -5.27 -12.51 8.11
CA ILE A 205 -6.14 -12.39 6.93
C ILE A 205 -5.30 -12.41 5.66
N ILE A 206 -4.25 -11.58 5.61
CA ILE A 206 -3.31 -11.50 4.50
C ILE A 206 -2.59 -12.84 4.26
N ALA A 207 -2.13 -13.50 5.33
CA ALA A 207 -1.51 -14.82 5.25
C ALA A 207 -2.44 -15.89 4.65
N SER A 208 -3.76 -15.80 4.84
CA SER A 208 -4.71 -16.73 4.23
C SER A 208 -4.79 -16.62 2.69
N GLY A 209 -4.30 -15.50 2.12
CA GLY A 209 -4.11 -15.33 0.68
C GLY A 209 -2.80 -15.89 0.14
N GLY A 210 -1.95 -16.49 1.00
CA GLY A 210 -0.67 -17.08 0.62
C GLY A 210 0.53 -16.14 0.70
N VAL A 211 0.34 -14.90 1.16
CA VAL A 211 1.44 -13.98 1.46
C VAL A 211 2.19 -14.48 2.70
N THR A 212 3.48 -14.79 2.57
CA THR A 212 4.31 -15.27 3.68
C THR A 212 5.29 -14.23 4.18
N THR A 213 5.76 -13.35 3.27
CA THR A 213 6.76 -12.32 3.53
C THR A 213 6.26 -10.97 3.03
N MET A 214 6.46 -9.91 3.82
CA MET A 214 6.08 -8.54 3.44
C MET A 214 7.19 -7.55 3.76
N LEU A 215 7.43 -6.57 2.88
CA LEU A 215 8.12 -5.34 3.25
C LEU A 215 7.07 -4.33 3.74
N ILE A 216 7.09 -4.04 5.04
CA ILE A 216 6.33 -2.93 5.61
C ILE A 216 7.15 -1.65 5.41
N ILE A 217 6.58 -0.63 4.77
CA ILE A 217 7.24 0.66 4.53
C ILE A 217 6.38 1.85 4.97
N PRO A 218 6.99 3.01 5.25
CA PRO A 218 6.28 4.27 5.38
C PRO A 218 5.45 4.56 4.13
N GLY A 219 4.47 5.47 4.24
CA GLY A 219 3.64 5.90 3.13
C GLY A 219 4.40 6.75 2.08
N SER A 220 3.84 7.89 1.70
CA SER A 220 4.39 8.72 0.62
C SER A 220 4.11 10.21 0.81
N ALA A 221 3.79 10.64 2.03
CA ALA A 221 3.65 12.06 2.34
C ALA A 221 5.01 12.76 2.25
N GLU A 222 6.09 12.11 2.69
CA GLU A 222 7.43 12.66 2.77
C GLU A 222 8.26 12.35 1.53
N VAL A 223 9.16 13.28 1.15
CA VAL A 223 10.15 13.07 0.09
C VAL A 223 11.14 11.97 0.48
N MET A 224 11.47 11.86 1.77
CA MET A 224 12.22 10.76 2.37
C MET A 224 11.47 10.29 3.62
N GLY A 225 10.70 9.20 3.53
CA GLY A 225 9.76 8.79 4.59
C GLY A 225 10.30 7.88 5.68
N GLY A 226 11.58 7.49 5.62
CA GLY A 226 12.21 6.61 6.62
C GLY A 226 12.41 5.18 6.17
N GLU A 227 12.69 4.30 7.13
CA GLU A 227 13.08 2.91 6.88
C GLU A 227 11.91 1.91 6.95
N GLY A 228 11.94 0.98 6.01
CA GLY A 228 11.07 -0.20 5.94
C GLY A 228 11.66 -1.38 6.70
N PHE A 229 10.80 -2.34 7.04
CA PHE A 229 11.18 -3.58 7.71
C PHE A 229 10.49 -4.79 7.05
N VAL A 230 11.26 -5.82 6.72
CA VAL A 230 10.71 -7.06 6.15
C VAL A 230 10.38 -8.06 7.26
N ILE A 231 9.13 -8.50 7.29
CA ILE A 231 8.60 -9.49 8.23
C ILE A 231 8.14 -10.75 7.50
N LYS A 232 8.09 -11.87 8.22
CA LYS A 232 7.26 -13.03 7.87
C LYS A 232 5.97 -13.02 8.67
N LEU A 233 4.86 -13.46 8.07
CA LEU A 233 3.53 -13.41 8.67
C LEU A 233 3.19 -14.59 9.61
N ARG A 234 4.17 -15.45 9.90
CA ARG A 234 4.03 -16.49 10.93
C ARG A 234 3.90 -15.85 12.31
N PRO A 235 2.85 -16.13 13.09
CA PRO A 235 2.79 -15.74 14.50
C PRO A 235 4.01 -16.28 15.26
N VAL A 236 4.59 -15.44 16.11
CA VAL A 236 5.70 -15.81 17.00
C VAL A 236 5.19 -15.89 18.44
N SER A 237 5.92 -16.58 19.31
CA SER A 237 5.55 -16.74 20.73
C SER A 237 5.71 -15.48 21.57
N THR A 238 6.23 -14.41 20.98
CA THR A 238 6.45 -13.09 21.59
C THR A 238 5.55 -12.05 20.92
N LEU A 239 5.54 -10.83 21.46
CA LEU A 239 4.99 -9.66 20.79
C LEU A 239 6.13 -8.75 20.28
N SER A 240 7.20 -9.35 19.73
CA SER A 240 8.33 -8.62 19.17
C SER A 240 8.27 -8.62 17.64
N VAL A 241 8.31 -7.42 17.05
CA VAL A 241 8.44 -7.22 15.60
C VAL A 241 9.80 -7.76 15.11
N GLN A 242 10.85 -7.65 15.92
CA GLN A 242 12.18 -8.17 15.60
C GLN A 242 12.13 -9.69 15.40
N ASP A 243 11.38 -10.42 16.23
CA ASP A 243 11.17 -11.87 16.09
C ASP A 243 10.32 -12.25 14.85
N MET A 244 9.49 -11.34 14.34
CA MET A 244 8.79 -11.49 13.05
C MET A 244 9.70 -11.19 11.85
N GLY A 245 10.81 -10.48 12.04
CA GLY A 245 11.70 -10.03 10.97
C GLY A 245 12.33 -11.17 10.15
N ILE A 246 12.53 -10.95 8.85
CA ILE A 246 13.21 -11.93 7.97
C ILE A 246 14.62 -12.27 8.46
N HIS A 247 15.32 -11.28 9.02
CA HIS A 247 16.66 -11.42 9.60
C HIS A 247 16.66 -11.79 11.10
N ALA A 248 15.54 -12.22 11.67
CA ALA A 248 15.52 -12.72 13.05
C ALA A 248 16.52 -13.88 13.23
N ASN A 249 17.31 -13.82 14.31
CA ASN A 249 18.39 -14.76 14.66
C ASN A 249 19.50 -14.95 13.60
N VAL A 250 19.61 -14.06 12.61
CA VAL A 250 20.70 -14.09 11.63
C VAL A 250 22.02 -13.65 12.26
N ASP A 251 23.08 -14.45 12.10
CA ASP A 251 24.46 -13.98 12.33
C ASP A 251 24.86 -13.00 11.20
N PRO A 252 25.17 -11.72 11.50
CA PRO A 252 25.62 -10.73 10.51
C PRO A 252 26.97 -11.05 9.84
N GLY A 253 27.69 -12.09 10.29
CA GLY A 253 28.82 -12.68 9.57
C GLY A 253 28.43 -13.68 8.47
N SER A 254 27.24 -14.29 8.56
CA SER A 254 26.80 -15.40 7.71
C SER A 254 26.09 -14.97 6.41
N GLU A 255 25.24 -13.94 6.50
CA GLU A 255 24.51 -13.33 5.39
C GLU A 255 24.38 -11.81 5.58
N ARG A 256 24.10 -11.09 4.50
CA ARG A 256 23.98 -9.64 4.50
C ARG A 256 22.60 -9.21 4.97
N VAL A 257 22.57 -8.69 6.19
CA VAL A 257 21.43 -7.98 6.75
C VAL A 257 21.25 -6.66 6.00
N TRP A 258 20.21 -6.60 5.16
CA TRP A 258 19.79 -5.39 4.46
C TRP A 258 18.94 -4.48 5.35
N ARG A 259 19.03 -3.16 5.07
CA ARG A 259 18.04 -2.15 5.46
C ARG A 259 17.23 -1.77 4.22
N TRP A 260 16.00 -1.29 4.39
CA TRP A 260 15.15 -0.80 3.29
C TRP A 260 14.70 0.62 3.60
N MET A 261 14.58 1.49 2.60
CA MET A 261 14.17 2.89 2.79
C MET A 261 13.11 3.30 1.78
N LYS A 262 12.15 4.12 2.23
CA LYS A 262 11.13 4.75 1.39
C LYS A 262 11.52 6.19 1.06
N MET A 263 11.42 6.53 -0.22
CA MET A 263 11.37 7.91 -0.71
C MET A 263 10.13 8.10 -1.58
N ALA A 264 9.70 9.34 -1.80
CA ALA A 264 8.58 9.65 -2.68
C ALA A 264 8.82 10.94 -3.48
N CYS A 265 8.08 11.05 -4.58
CA CYS A 265 8.09 12.17 -5.51
C CYS A 265 6.66 12.37 -6.06
N GLY A 266 6.43 13.44 -6.85
CA GLY A 266 5.26 13.53 -7.72
C GLY A 266 4.12 14.36 -7.13
N GLU A 267 2.91 13.79 -7.03
CA GLU A 267 1.76 14.48 -6.43
C GLU A 267 1.70 14.37 -4.91
N ASN A 268 2.06 13.22 -4.34
CA ASN A 268 1.82 12.99 -2.91
C ASN A 268 2.61 13.95 -1.99
N PRO A 269 3.94 14.12 -2.11
CA PRO A 269 4.66 15.00 -1.20
C PRO A 269 4.34 16.48 -1.39
N LYS A 270 4.28 16.94 -2.65
CA LYS A 270 3.89 18.33 -2.96
C LYS A 270 2.47 18.67 -2.50
N ASN A 271 1.52 17.73 -2.52
CA ASN A 271 0.15 17.99 -2.10
C ASN A 271 0.04 17.96 -0.56
N PHE A 272 0.75 17.06 0.11
CA PHE A 272 0.70 16.95 1.56
C PHE A 272 1.28 18.19 2.26
N PHE A 273 2.48 18.61 1.86
CA PHE A 273 3.21 19.73 2.46
C PHE A 273 3.00 21.08 1.76
N GLY A 274 2.68 21.10 0.47
CA GLY A 274 2.56 22.32 -0.33
C GLY A 274 1.19 23.01 -0.30
N ASN A 275 0.22 22.43 0.41
CA ASN A 275 -1.06 23.07 0.69
C ASN A 275 -0.87 24.38 1.49
N VAL A 276 -1.79 25.34 1.30
CA VAL A 276 -1.60 26.74 1.70
C VAL A 276 -1.21 26.87 3.18
N GLY A 277 0.00 27.39 3.42
CA GLY A 277 0.54 27.66 4.75
C GLY A 277 1.48 26.60 5.35
N LYS A 278 1.66 25.43 4.71
CA LYS A 278 2.39 24.28 5.31
C LYS A 278 3.87 24.11 4.93
N GLY A 279 4.39 24.85 3.95
CA GLY A 279 5.84 24.91 3.66
C GLY A 279 6.27 24.28 2.34
N MET A 280 7.32 23.47 2.38
CA MET A 280 8.02 22.88 1.23
C MET A 280 7.97 21.35 1.35
N PRO A 281 7.81 20.57 0.25
CA PRO A 281 7.69 20.99 -1.14
C PRO A 281 6.26 21.38 -1.56
N LYS A 282 6.15 22.27 -2.55
CA LYS A 282 4.90 22.57 -3.29
C LYS A 282 4.97 22.20 -4.78
N THR A 283 6.16 21.84 -5.25
CA THR A 283 6.44 21.48 -6.64
C THR A 283 7.52 20.41 -6.70
N ARG A 284 7.60 19.67 -7.81
CA ARG A 284 8.69 18.74 -8.12
C ARG A 284 10.08 19.39 -8.08
N LEU A 285 10.17 20.71 -8.35
CA LEU A 285 11.41 21.49 -8.16
C LEU A 285 11.81 21.56 -6.69
N GLY A 286 10.83 21.70 -5.79
CA GLY A 286 11.04 21.68 -4.35
C GLY A 286 11.45 20.29 -3.84
N GLU A 287 10.81 19.22 -4.34
CA GLU A 287 11.21 17.84 -4.05
C GLU A 287 12.66 17.58 -4.46
N ALA A 288 13.03 17.94 -5.69
CA ALA A 288 14.40 17.82 -6.21
C ALA A 288 15.43 18.66 -5.42
N TRP A 289 15.03 19.80 -4.83
CA TRP A 289 15.90 20.54 -3.92
C TRP A 289 16.06 19.84 -2.56
N LEU A 290 14.98 19.29 -2.00
CA LEU A 290 15.04 18.54 -0.74
C LEU A 290 15.89 17.27 -0.89
N PHE A 291 15.79 16.55 -2.02
CA PHE A 291 16.73 15.47 -2.34
C PHE A 291 18.18 15.97 -2.32
N ARG A 292 18.52 17.00 -3.11
CA ARG A 292 19.89 17.53 -3.21
C ARG A 292 20.46 17.98 -1.87
N LYS A 293 19.71 18.80 -1.14
CA LYS A 293 20.15 19.37 0.15
C LYS A 293 20.53 18.29 1.15
N ASN A 294 19.73 17.23 1.25
CA ASN A 294 19.95 16.18 2.24
C ASN A 294 20.98 15.13 1.80
N PHE A 295 21.08 14.82 0.51
CA PHE A 295 22.16 13.98 0.01
C PHE A 295 23.53 14.69 0.03
N ASP A 296 23.59 16.01 -0.19
CA ASP A 296 24.81 16.81 0.02
C ASP A 296 25.26 16.77 1.50
N ALA A 297 24.34 16.98 2.44
CA ALA A 297 24.62 16.87 3.87
C ALA A 297 25.10 15.46 4.29
N ALA A 298 24.43 14.41 3.81
CA ALA A 298 24.84 13.03 4.03
C ALA A 298 26.20 12.70 3.39
N THR A 299 26.48 13.24 2.19
CA THR A 299 27.78 13.07 1.52
C THR A 299 28.90 13.73 2.32
N LYS A 300 28.68 14.95 2.83
CA LYS A 300 29.63 15.65 3.72
C LYS A 300 29.88 14.85 5.00
N LEU A 301 28.84 14.33 5.64
CA LEU A 301 28.97 13.47 6.82
C LEU A 301 29.78 12.20 6.51
N LYS A 302 29.46 11.49 5.41
CA LYS A 302 30.20 10.31 4.96
C LYS A 302 31.69 10.60 4.75
N ILE A 303 32.02 11.71 4.07
CA ILE A 303 33.41 12.14 3.84
C ILE A 303 34.11 12.45 5.18
N SER A 304 33.45 13.15 6.11
CA SER A 304 34.00 13.41 7.44
C SER A 304 34.30 12.12 8.21
N GLN A 305 33.41 11.12 8.15
CA GLN A 305 33.63 9.80 8.74
C GLN A 305 34.80 9.06 8.09
N ASP A 306 34.86 9.03 6.76
CA ASP A 306 35.93 8.33 6.02
C ASP A 306 37.30 8.96 6.31
N ASN A 307 37.38 10.29 6.36
CA ASN A 307 38.59 11.03 6.76
C ASN A 307 38.98 10.81 8.22
N TRP A 308 38.00 10.73 9.15
CA TRP A 308 38.25 10.41 10.55
C TRP A 308 38.85 9.01 10.69
N CYS A 309 38.27 8.00 10.03
CA CYS A 309 38.78 6.63 10.04
C CYS A 309 40.17 6.52 9.44
N PHE A 310 40.43 7.20 8.31
CA PHE A 310 41.74 7.25 7.70
C PHE A 310 42.78 7.87 8.64
N THR A 311 42.45 8.96 9.32
CA THR A 311 43.34 9.61 10.30
C THR A 311 43.59 8.72 11.51
N ALA A 312 42.53 8.16 12.11
CA ALA A 312 42.60 7.28 13.27
C ALA A 312 43.45 6.01 13.00
N SER A 313 43.43 5.49 11.77
CA SER A 313 44.24 4.34 11.34
C SER A 313 45.76 4.60 11.30
N ARG A 314 46.18 5.87 11.39
CA ARG A 314 47.58 6.32 11.32
C ARG A 314 48.14 6.84 12.65
N LEU A 315 47.33 6.89 13.70
CA LEU A 315 47.77 7.35 15.02
C LEU A 315 48.63 6.29 15.73
N ASN A 316 49.66 6.76 16.43
CA ASN A 316 50.45 5.91 17.33
C ASN A 316 49.64 5.59 18.61
N TYR A 317 50.07 4.57 19.37
CA TYR A 317 49.36 4.10 20.59
C TYR A 317 49.13 5.17 21.68
N ASN A 318 49.92 6.25 21.66
CA ASN A 318 49.82 7.38 22.61
C ASN A 318 49.15 8.63 22.01
N GLU A 319 48.65 8.57 20.78
CA GLU A 319 47.99 9.68 20.09
C GLU A 319 46.48 9.46 20.08
N GLU A 320 45.70 10.51 20.36
CA GLU A 320 44.24 10.46 20.42
C GLU A 320 43.65 11.48 19.41
N MET A 321 42.45 11.20 18.89
CA MET A 321 41.78 12.11 17.96
C MET A 321 41.33 13.40 18.67
N SER A 322 41.46 14.55 17.99
CA SER A 322 41.03 15.85 18.49
C SER A 322 39.51 16.07 18.52
N SER A 323 38.75 15.17 17.90
CA SER A 323 37.28 15.23 17.80
C SER A 323 36.68 13.81 17.75
N PRO A 324 35.44 13.61 18.24
CA PRO A 324 34.79 12.30 18.20
C PRO A 324 34.48 11.89 16.75
N PHE A 325 34.14 10.62 16.56
CA PHE A 325 33.68 10.14 15.26
C PHE A 325 32.48 10.99 14.78
N PRO A 326 32.47 11.50 13.53
CA PRO A 326 31.42 12.40 13.06
C PRO A 326 30.07 11.69 12.91
N GLU A 327 29.05 12.18 13.63
CA GLU A 327 27.71 11.59 13.65
C GLU A 327 26.62 12.65 13.60
N ASP A 328 25.56 12.35 12.84
CA ASP A 328 24.30 13.05 12.84
C ASP A 328 23.21 12.03 12.50
N LEU A 329 22.36 11.70 13.48
CA LEU A 329 21.34 10.66 13.34
C LEU A 329 20.37 10.95 12.17
N ARG A 330 20.15 12.23 11.85
CA ARG A 330 19.25 12.67 10.77
C ARG A 330 19.71 12.19 9.38
N TYR A 331 21.01 11.94 9.22
CA TYR A 331 21.60 11.53 7.95
C TYR A 331 22.18 10.10 7.97
N GLU A 332 22.08 9.37 9.09
CA GLU A 332 22.68 8.04 9.25
C GLU A 332 22.19 7.05 8.19
N SER A 333 20.87 6.91 8.02
CA SER A 333 20.26 6.05 7.00
C SER A 333 20.63 6.48 5.57
N LEU A 334 20.81 7.78 5.31
CA LEU A 334 21.28 8.27 4.01
C LEU A 334 22.77 7.95 3.78
N VAL A 335 23.61 8.05 4.82
CA VAL A 335 25.01 7.60 4.74
C VAL A 335 25.08 6.10 4.49
N ALA A 336 24.24 5.29 5.14
CA ALA A 336 24.13 3.85 4.87
C ALA A 336 23.73 3.58 3.40
N LEU A 337 22.77 4.34 2.85
CA LEU A 337 22.40 4.27 1.43
C LEU A 337 23.57 4.65 0.51
N LEU A 338 24.32 5.72 0.82
CA LEU A 338 25.52 6.14 0.08
C LEU A 338 26.70 5.15 0.21
N ARG A 339 26.70 4.30 1.24
CA ARG A 339 27.61 3.14 1.38
C ARG A 339 27.08 1.87 0.69
N GLY A 340 25.89 1.91 0.10
CA GLY A 340 25.27 0.82 -0.64
C GLY A 340 24.63 -0.25 0.26
N ASP A 341 24.27 0.09 1.50
CA ASP A 341 23.73 -0.83 2.52
C ASP A 341 22.21 -0.84 2.64
N VAL A 342 21.54 0.06 1.93
CA VAL A 342 20.10 0.26 1.97
C VAL A 342 19.50 -0.05 0.61
N ARG A 343 18.45 -0.84 0.58
CA ARG A 343 17.59 -1.09 -0.59
C ARG A 343 16.56 0.03 -0.71
N LEU A 344 16.81 0.98 -1.62
CA LEU A 344 15.97 2.16 -1.81
C LEU A 344 14.72 1.88 -2.65
N ASN A 345 13.55 2.09 -2.05
CA ASN A 345 12.22 1.95 -2.64
C ASN A 345 11.62 3.34 -2.84
N VAL A 346 11.31 3.72 -4.09
CA VAL A 346 10.85 5.08 -4.42
C VAL A 346 9.43 5.08 -4.99
N HIS A 347 8.49 5.74 -4.32
CA HIS A 347 7.15 6.04 -4.82
C HIS A 347 7.24 7.13 -5.89
N CYS A 348 6.99 6.78 -7.15
CA CYS A 348 6.95 7.71 -8.28
C CYS A 348 5.99 7.21 -9.35
N TYR A 349 5.37 8.12 -10.12
CA TYR A 349 4.38 7.76 -11.15
C TYR A 349 4.82 8.16 -12.55
N GLU A 350 4.97 9.47 -12.79
CA GLU A 350 5.14 10.05 -14.13
C GLU A 350 6.59 9.96 -14.66
N THR A 351 6.77 10.04 -15.97
CA THR A 351 8.07 9.84 -16.64
C THR A 351 9.18 10.78 -16.15
N MET A 352 8.89 12.07 -15.95
CA MET A 352 9.87 13.06 -15.48
C MET A 352 10.30 12.84 -14.04
N ASP A 353 9.46 12.20 -13.23
CA ASP A 353 9.77 11.88 -11.84
C ASP A 353 10.75 10.70 -11.75
N LEU A 354 10.49 9.65 -12.54
CA LEU A 354 11.41 8.51 -12.71
C LEU A 354 12.77 8.98 -13.22
N GLU A 355 12.80 9.84 -14.26
CA GLU A 355 14.05 10.37 -14.82
C GLU A 355 14.79 11.31 -13.84
N ALA A 356 14.08 12.16 -13.11
CA ALA A 356 14.70 13.01 -12.08
C ALA A 356 15.38 12.17 -11.00
N MET A 357 14.71 11.12 -10.51
CA MET A 357 15.26 10.24 -9.48
C MET A 357 16.47 9.45 -10.00
N ILE A 358 16.45 8.96 -11.26
CA ILE A 358 17.61 8.34 -11.89
C ILE A 358 18.78 9.32 -11.97
N ARG A 359 18.55 10.59 -12.35
CA ARG A 359 19.61 11.62 -12.36
C ARG A 359 20.18 11.88 -10.96
N HIS A 360 19.34 11.93 -9.92
CA HIS A 360 19.81 12.06 -8.54
C HIS A 360 20.69 10.88 -8.09
N SER A 361 20.39 9.65 -8.55
CA SER A 361 21.22 8.46 -8.28
C SER A 361 22.64 8.56 -8.87
N TYR A 362 22.80 9.26 -10.00
CA TYR A 362 24.10 9.62 -10.56
C TYR A 362 24.76 10.78 -9.82
N GLU A 363 24.00 11.83 -9.50
CA GLU A 363 24.45 13.04 -8.80
C GLU A 363 25.10 12.73 -7.44
N PHE A 364 24.54 11.77 -6.69
CA PHE A 364 25.02 11.39 -5.35
C PHE A 364 25.50 9.94 -5.22
N ASN A 365 25.63 9.19 -6.33
CA ASN A 365 26.23 7.85 -6.35
C ASN A 365 25.55 6.83 -5.41
N PHE A 366 24.23 6.68 -5.52
CA PHE A 366 23.46 5.61 -4.85
C PHE A 366 22.69 4.76 -5.87
N ASN A 367 22.19 3.60 -5.45
CA ASN A 367 21.39 2.70 -6.29
C ASN A 367 19.90 2.78 -5.92
N ILE A 368 19.02 2.65 -6.91
CA ILE A 368 17.56 2.56 -6.72
C ILE A 368 17.20 1.08 -6.83
N THR A 369 16.50 0.52 -5.84
CA THR A 369 16.08 -0.89 -5.87
C THR A 369 14.81 -1.07 -6.70
N ALA A 370 13.79 -0.27 -6.39
CA ALA A 370 12.52 -0.32 -7.10
C ALA A 370 11.84 1.05 -7.19
N PHE A 371 11.19 1.29 -8.33
CA PHE A 371 10.14 2.30 -8.43
C PHE A 371 8.80 1.64 -8.12
N HIS A 372 8.05 2.25 -7.23
CA HIS A 372 6.74 1.80 -6.77
C HIS A 372 5.64 2.60 -7.45
N HIS A 373 4.52 1.93 -7.71
CA HIS A 373 3.40 2.36 -8.56
C HIS A 373 3.86 2.52 -10.02
N ALA A 374 4.67 3.54 -10.33
CA ALA A 374 5.37 3.76 -11.59
C ALA A 374 4.48 3.57 -12.83
N LEU A 375 3.25 4.09 -12.80
CA LEU A 375 2.21 3.74 -13.78
C LEU A 375 2.52 4.22 -15.21
N ASP A 376 3.43 5.17 -15.41
CA ASP A 376 3.94 5.58 -16.72
C ASP A 376 5.24 4.84 -17.16
N ALA A 377 5.79 3.94 -16.34
CA ALA A 377 7.08 3.28 -16.62
C ALA A 377 7.11 2.55 -17.96
N TYR A 378 5.98 1.97 -18.40
CA TYR A 378 5.83 1.29 -19.69
C TYR A 378 6.15 2.17 -20.90
N ARG A 379 6.12 3.50 -20.73
CA ARG A 379 6.37 4.50 -21.78
C ARG A 379 7.86 4.86 -21.90
N VAL A 380 8.65 4.55 -20.88
CA VAL A 380 10.06 4.95 -20.77
C VAL A 380 11.04 3.81 -20.39
N PRO A 381 10.91 2.56 -20.93
CA PRO A 381 11.90 1.50 -20.69
C PRO A 381 13.35 1.93 -20.93
N ASP A 382 13.59 2.72 -21.97
CA ASP A 382 14.93 3.18 -22.35
C ASP A 382 15.50 4.28 -21.44
N ILE A 383 14.67 4.94 -20.64
CA ILE A 383 15.14 5.84 -19.56
C ILE A 383 15.45 5.00 -18.32
N ILE A 384 14.56 4.06 -17.97
CA ILE A 384 14.77 3.14 -16.84
C ILE A 384 16.08 2.36 -17.02
N LYS A 385 16.36 1.83 -18.21
CA LYS A 385 17.61 1.13 -18.55
C LYS A 385 18.89 1.97 -18.44
N ARG A 386 18.80 3.30 -18.29
CA ARG A 386 19.97 4.16 -18.02
C ARG A 386 20.36 4.16 -16.54
N SER A 387 19.63 3.48 -15.66
CA SER A 387 19.97 3.39 -14.24
C SER A 387 21.29 2.68 -14.00
N ARG A 388 21.90 2.96 -12.84
CA ARG A 388 23.20 2.42 -12.41
C ARG A 388 23.18 0.91 -12.13
N ASN A 389 22.00 0.34 -11.98
CA ASN A 389 21.69 -1.05 -11.67
C ASN A 389 20.32 -1.38 -12.28
N GLN A 390 19.99 -2.66 -12.45
CA GLN A 390 18.63 -3.04 -12.86
C GLN A 390 17.63 -2.61 -11.77
N ILE A 391 16.65 -1.76 -12.13
CA ILE A 391 15.57 -1.31 -11.24
C ILE A 391 14.34 -2.21 -11.46
N THR A 392 13.67 -2.61 -10.38
CA THR A 392 12.37 -3.31 -10.45
C THR A 392 11.22 -2.29 -10.50
N ILE A 393 10.19 -2.58 -11.28
CA ILE A 393 8.94 -1.80 -11.30
C ILE A 393 7.88 -2.54 -10.49
N ALA A 394 7.56 -2.02 -9.30
CA ALA A 394 6.55 -2.57 -8.39
C ALA A 394 5.21 -1.88 -8.63
N THR A 395 4.34 -2.48 -9.42
CA THR A 395 3.13 -1.85 -9.98
C THR A 395 1.84 -2.60 -9.63
N PHE A 396 0.72 -2.21 -10.24
CA PHE A 396 -0.59 -2.86 -10.14
C PHE A 396 -0.97 -3.47 -11.50
N ALA A 397 -1.87 -4.45 -11.54
CA ALA A 397 -2.39 -4.96 -12.82
C ALA A 397 -3.35 -3.96 -13.50
N ASP A 398 -4.27 -3.37 -12.73
CA ASP A 398 -5.32 -2.51 -13.26
C ASP A 398 -5.86 -1.43 -12.29
N LEU A 399 -5.15 -1.10 -11.21
CA LEU A 399 -5.52 0.05 -10.36
C LEU A 399 -4.92 1.35 -10.93
N TRP A 400 -5.78 2.23 -11.47
CA TRP A 400 -5.39 3.50 -12.09
C TRP A 400 -6.48 4.57 -11.95
N GLY A 401 -6.24 5.77 -12.48
CA GLY A 401 -7.28 6.79 -12.68
C GLY A 401 -7.68 7.63 -11.46
N TYR A 402 -7.37 7.19 -10.24
CA TYR A 402 -7.70 7.88 -8.99
C TYR A 402 -6.96 9.22 -8.77
N LYS A 403 -5.86 9.46 -9.47
CA LYS A 403 -5.03 10.69 -9.44
C LYS A 403 -4.61 11.12 -10.85
N LYS A 404 -4.22 12.38 -11.03
CA LYS A 404 -3.68 12.86 -12.31
C LYS A 404 -2.44 12.08 -12.72
N GLU A 405 -1.51 11.83 -11.80
CA GLU A 405 -0.31 11.02 -12.09
C GLU A 405 -0.61 9.52 -12.31
N ALA A 406 -1.80 9.04 -11.93
CA ALA A 406 -2.28 7.68 -12.18
C ALA A 406 -3.18 7.58 -13.42
N PHE A 407 -3.50 8.68 -14.09
CA PHE A 407 -4.55 8.71 -15.12
C PHE A 407 -4.10 8.14 -16.47
N GLN A 408 -2.79 8.14 -16.77
CA GLN A 408 -2.25 7.64 -18.04
C GLN A 408 -1.80 6.18 -18.02
N ALA A 409 -2.07 5.43 -16.94
CA ALA A 409 -1.73 4.02 -16.83
C ALA A 409 -2.34 3.16 -17.97
N SER A 410 -1.70 2.02 -18.23
CA SER A 410 -2.16 0.96 -19.12
C SER A 410 -2.17 -0.37 -18.39
N THR A 411 -3.22 -1.17 -18.58
CA THR A 411 -3.30 -2.54 -18.05
C THR A 411 -2.30 -3.49 -18.73
N GLU A 412 -1.79 -3.15 -19.91
CA GLU A 412 -0.68 -3.86 -20.55
C GLU A 412 0.71 -3.48 -20.01
N SER A 413 0.79 -2.53 -19.05
CA SER A 413 2.07 -2.03 -18.49
C SER A 413 3.00 -3.15 -17.99
N PRO A 414 2.53 -4.15 -17.20
CA PRO A 414 3.36 -5.26 -16.75
C PRO A 414 4.00 -6.06 -17.90
N LYS A 415 3.21 -6.34 -18.95
CA LYS A 415 3.66 -7.06 -20.15
C LYS A 415 4.71 -6.25 -20.91
N ILE A 416 4.45 -4.97 -21.21
CA ILE A 416 5.37 -4.10 -21.96
C ILE A 416 6.73 -3.99 -21.25
N LEU A 417 6.72 -3.86 -19.93
CA LEU A 417 7.94 -3.79 -19.12
C LEU A 417 8.71 -5.12 -19.11
N ALA A 418 8.01 -6.26 -18.96
CA ALA A 418 8.62 -7.58 -18.99
C ALA A 418 9.21 -7.92 -20.38
N GLU A 419 8.48 -7.64 -21.48
CA GLU A 419 8.96 -7.77 -22.86
C GLU A 419 10.18 -6.86 -23.13
N ALA A 420 10.27 -5.71 -22.45
CA ALA A 420 11.45 -4.83 -22.50
C ALA A 420 12.63 -5.32 -21.63
N GLY A 421 12.51 -6.42 -20.88
CA GLY A 421 13.56 -6.94 -19.99
C GLY A 421 13.70 -6.20 -18.65
N ILE A 422 12.67 -5.47 -18.23
CA ILE A 422 12.60 -4.80 -16.94
C ILE A 422 11.85 -5.69 -15.94
N PRO A 423 12.43 -6.02 -14.76
CA PRO A 423 11.73 -6.82 -13.76
C PRO A 423 10.47 -6.11 -13.27
N VAL A 424 9.35 -6.81 -13.28
CA VAL A 424 8.06 -6.33 -12.78
C VAL A 424 7.68 -7.12 -11.54
N ALA A 425 7.31 -6.40 -10.47
CA ALA A 425 6.63 -6.96 -9.31
C ALA A 425 5.21 -6.40 -9.24
N LEU A 426 4.27 -7.22 -8.74
CA LEU A 426 2.93 -6.78 -8.40
C LEU A 426 2.84 -6.65 -6.88
N LYS A 427 2.25 -5.56 -6.40
CA LYS A 427 2.20 -5.22 -4.97
C LYS A 427 0.80 -4.83 -4.52
N SER A 428 0.49 -5.04 -3.25
CA SER A 428 -0.81 -4.68 -2.69
C SER A 428 -0.97 -3.18 -2.43
N ASP A 429 0.09 -2.50 -1.99
CA ASP A 429 -0.04 -1.16 -1.38
C ASP A 429 -1.00 -1.17 -0.17
N HIS A 430 -1.07 -2.30 0.56
CA HIS A 430 -2.12 -2.55 1.55
C HIS A 430 -2.21 -1.46 2.62
N PRO A 431 -3.40 -0.91 2.92
CA PRO A 431 -4.72 -1.45 2.58
C PRO A 431 -5.35 -0.99 1.25
N ILE A 432 -4.63 -0.32 0.34
CA ILE A 432 -5.19 0.16 -0.94
C ILE A 432 -5.74 -1.01 -1.79
N LEU A 433 -4.98 -2.09 -1.92
CA LEU A 433 -5.51 -3.42 -2.23
C LEU A 433 -5.38 -4.33 -1.00
N ASN A 434 -6.30 -5.28 -0.84
CA ASN A 434 -6.15 -6.31 0.18
C ASN A 434 -5.07 -7.31 -0.25
N SER A 435 -3.93 -7.40 0.45
CA SER A 435 -2.84 -8.35 0.13
C SER A 435 -3.29 -9.81 0.10
N GLN A 436 -4.39 -10.15 0.79
CA GLN A 436 -5.03 -11.47 0.68
C GLN A 436 -5.36 -11.87 -0.78
N HIS A 437 -5.52 -10.90 -1.67
CA HIS A 437 -5.86 -11.12 -3.09
C HIS A 437 -4.68 -10.83 -4.03
N LEU A 438 -3.43 -10.83 -3.55
CA LEU A 438 -2.27 -10.51 -4.41
C LEU A 438 -2.03 -11.55 -5.52
N ALA A 439 -2.47 -12.80 -5.36
CA ALA A 439 -2.53 -13.79 -6.44
C ALA A 439 -3.54 -13.40 -7.55
N PHE A 440 -4.64 -12.74 -7.19
CA PHE A 440 -5.63 -12.24 -8.15
C PHE A 440 -5.11 -11.04 -8.95
N GLU A 441 -4.23 -10.20 -8.39
CA GLU A 441 -3.47 -9.21 -9.19
C GLU A 441 -2.62 -9.90 -10.27
N ALA A 442 -1.92 -10.98 -9.94
CA ALA A 442 -1.15 -11.75 -10.94
C ALA A 442 -2.06 -12.38 -12.01
N ALA A 443 -3.22 -12.92 -11.63
CA ALA A 443 -4.22 -13.43 -12.57
C ALA A 443 -4.70 -12.32 -13.54
N LYS A 444 -5.00 -11.12 -13.04
CA LYS A 444 -5.38 -9.97 -13.86
C LYS A 444 -4.25 -9.51 -14.79
N ALA A 445 -3.01 -9.44 -14.30
CA ALA A 445 -1.86 -9.09 -15.15
C ALA A 445 -1.66 -10.12 -16.28
N SER A 446 -1.91 -11.41 -16.01
CA SER A 446 -1.83 -12.45 -17.03
C SER A 446 -2.97 -12.37 -18.04
N TYR A 447 -4.20 -12.05 -17.61
CA TYR A 447 -5.32 -11.73 -18.49
C TYR A 447 -5.00 -10.56 -19.45
N TYR A 448 -4.30 -9.52 -18.99
CA TYR A 448 -3.80 -8.43 -19.83
C TYR A 448 -2.50 -8.76 -20.61
N GLY A 449 -2.12 -10.04 -20.65
CA GLY A 449 -1.10 -10.56 -21.57
C GLY A 449 0.31 -10.71 -21.00
N LEU A 450 0.51 -10.55 -19.68
CA LEU A 450 1.74 -11.00 -19.04
C LEU A 450 1.80 -12.54 -19.07
N SER A 451 2.92 -13.14 -19.47
CA SER A 451 3.03 -14.60 -19.49
C SER A 451 2.92 -15.18 -18.08
N GLU A 452 2.29 -16.34 -17.93
CA GLU A 452 2.09 -17.04 -16.64
C GLU A 452 3.38 -17.15 -15.80
N PRO A 453 4.54 -17.57 -16.35
CA PRO A 453 5.82 -17.53 -15.64
C PRO A 453 6.17 -16.16 -15.05
N HIS A 454 5.99 -15.07 -15.79
CA HIS A 454 6.27 -13.72 -15.30
C HIS A 454 5.21 -13.25 -14.30
N ALA A 455 3.93 -13.62 -14.46
CA ALA A 455 2.87 -13.28 -13.53
C ALA A 455 3.07 -13.92 -12.15
N LEU A 456 3.44 -15.21 -12.12
CA LEU A 456 3.82 -15.91 -10.88
C LEU A 456 5.09 -15.30 -10.27
N ALA A 457 6.14 -15.09 -11.07
CA ALA A 457 7.40 -14.50 -10.61
C ALA A 457 7.23 -13.07 -10.06
N ALA A 458 6.29 -12.29 -10.59
CA ALA A 458 6.01 -10.91 -10.15
C ALA A 458 5.47 -10.82 -8.72
N ILE A 459 4.97 -11.92 -8.14
CA ILE A 459 4.51 -11.99 -6.74
C ILE A 459 5.39 -12.90 -5.86
N THR A 460 6.48 -13.47 -6.39
CA THR A 460 7.37 -14.38 -5.65
C THR A 460 8.85 -14.00 -5.81
N SER A 461 9.52 -14.44 -6.87
CA SER A 461 10.98 -14.32 -7.02
C SER A 461 11.47 -12.91 -7.37
N VAL A 462 10.70 -12.15 -8.16
CA VAL A 462 11.06 -10.77 -8.52
C VAL A 462 11.05 -9.85 -7.30
N PRO A 463 9.98 -9.78 -6.49
CA PRO A 463 10.00 -9.00 -5.25
C PRO A 463 11.06 -9.49 -4.25
N ALA A 464 11.28 -10.80 -4.09
CA ALA A 464 12.35 -11.33 -3.24
C ALA A 464 13.75 -10.83 -3.67
N ARG A 465 14.03 -10.81 -4.98
CA ARG A 465 15.31 -10.36 -5.55
C ARG A 465 15.51 -8.86 -5.43
N ALA A 466 14.44 -8.08 -5.64
CA ALA A 466 14.47 -6.65 -5.40
C ALA A 466 14.87 -6.36 -3.94
N LEU A 467 14.20 -7.02 -2.99
CA LEU A 467 14.47 -6.86 -1.56
C LEU A 467 15.83 -7.43 -1.09
N GLY A 468 16.49 -8.27 -1.90
CA GLY A 468 17.80 -8.86 -1.59
C GLY A 468 17.74 -10.08 -0.66
N ILE A 469 16.61 -10.80 -0.67
CA ILE A 469 16.28 -11.97 0.18
C ILE A 469 15.96 -13.22 -0.67
N ASP A 470 16.25 -13.19 -1.97
CA ASP A 470 16.04 -14.27 -2.95
C ASP A 470 16.96 -15.47 -2.77
N HIS A 471 17.87 -15.45 -1.79
CA HIS A 471 18.59 -16.62 -1.31
C HIS A 471 17.83 -17.41 -0.22
N ARG A 472 16.61 -16.95 0.15
CA ARG A 472 15.78 -17.55 1.20
C ARG A 472 14.32 -17.77 0.82
N VAL A 473 13.69 -16.85 0.10
CA VAL A 473 12.23 -16.87 -0.17
C VAL A 473 11.91 -16.54 -1.64
N GLY A 474 10.66 -16.77 -2.05
CA GLY A 474 10.16 -16.46 -3.40
C GLY A 474 10.52 -17.49 -4.48
N THR A 475 11.15 -18.61 -4.13
CA THR A 475 11.48 -19.70 -5.06
C THR A 475 11.48 -21.04 -4.32
N ILE A 476 10.95 -22.10 -4.95
CA ILE A 476 11.11 -23.48 -4.46
C ILE A 476 12.49 -23.98 -4.88
N ALA A 477 13.42 -24.04 -3.92
CA ALA A 477 14.78 -24.53 -4.15
C ALA A 477 15.36 -25.12 -2.85
N VAL A 478 16.28 -26.09 -2.97
CA VAL A 478 16.88 -26.76 -1.81
C VAL A 478 17.67 -25.77 -0.96
N GLY A 479 17.45 -25.80 0.36
CA GLY A 479 18.07 -24.89 1.33
C GLY A 479 17.36 -23.54 1.47
N TYR A 480 16.27 -23.27 0.74
CA TYR A 480 15.42 -22.09 0.93
C TYR A 480 14.53 -22.27 2.17
N ASP A 481 14.03 -21.18 2.74
CA ASP A 481 13.07 -21.28 3.86
C ASP A 481 11.82 -22.01 3.37
N ALA A 482 11.24 -22.88 4.21
CA ALA A 482 10.03 -23.63 3.90
C ALA A 482 8.76 -22.76 3.99
N ASP A 483 8.70 -21.76 3.11
CA ASP A 483 7.57 -20.88 2.87
C ASP A 483 6.85 -21.39 1.62
N VAL A 484 5.84 -22.24 1.80
CA VAL A 484 5.23 -23.07 0.75
C VAL A 484 3.70 -23.00 0.83
N LEU A 485 3.05 -22.94 -0.32
CA LEU A 485 1.59 -22.88 -0.46
C LEU A 485 1.08 -24.14 -1.13
N VAL A 486 -0.05 -24.68 -0.66
CA VAL A 486 -0.82 -25.74 -1.34
C VAL A 486 -2.15 -25.14 -1.78
N TRP A 487 -2.47 -25.20 -3.07
CA TRP A 487 -3.64 -24.52 -3.65
C TRP A 487 -4.80 -25.46 -3.98
N ASN A 488 -6.03 -24.94 -4.02
CA ASN A 488 -7.20 -25.70 -4.47
C ASN A 488 -7.19 -25.98 -5.99
N ARG A 489 -6.63 -25.05 -6.77
CA ARG A 489 -6.49 -25.07 -8.24
C ARG A 489 -5.27 -24.22 -8.65
N HIS A 490 -5.04 -24.00 -9.95
CA HIS A 490 -3.92 -23.18 -10.42
C HIS A 490 -3.96 -21.75 -9.83
N PRO A 491 -2.86 -21.15 -9.34
CA PRO A 491 -2.91 -19.87 -8.62
C PRO A 491 -3.39 -18.67 -9.45
N LEU A 492 -3.29 -18.73 -10.77
CA LEU A 492 -3.81 -17.69 -11.69
C LEU A 492 -5.26 -17.94 -12.13
N ALA A 493 -5.93 -18.98 -11.63
CA ALA A 493 -7.33 -19.24 -11.93
C ALA A 493 -8.27 -18.34 -11.10
N LEU A 494 -9.42 -17.99 -11.67
CA LEU A 494 -10.46 -17.26 -10.93
C LEU A 494 -10.95 -18.09 -9.73
N GLY A 495 -11.02 -17.47 -8.56
CA GLY A 495 -11.37 -18.14 -7.30
C GLY A 495 -10.33 -19.13 -6.78
N ALA A 496 -9.07 -19.03 -7.19
CA ALA A 496 -7.97 -19.79 -6.58
C ALA A 496 -7.66 -19.25 -5.17
N TYR A 497 -7.45 -20.16 -4.21
CA TYR A 497 -7.04 -19.84 -2.85
C TYR A 497 -6.14 -20.94 -2.26
N PRO A 498 -5.24 -20.60 -1.30
CA PRO A 498 -4.46 -21.61 -0.58
C PRO A 498 -5.34 -22.47 0.33
N LEU A 499 -5.19 -23.78 0.23
CA LEU A 499 -5.73 -24.74 1.20
C LEU A 499 -4.90 -24.78 2.48
N GLU A 500 -3.57 -24.63 2.38
CA GLU A 500 -2.66 -24.49 3.52
C GLU A 500 -1.49 -23.59 3.14
N VAL A 501 -0.97 -22.90 4.16
CA VAL A 501 0.16 -21.98 4.07
C VAL A 501 1.21 -22.44 5.08
N TYR A 502 2.38 -22.81 4.60
CA TYR A 502 3.54 -23.11 5.43
C TYR A 502 4.46 -21.88 5.47
N ILE A 503 4.95 -21.54 6.65
CA ILE A 503 5.97 -20.48 6.84
C ILE A 503 7.02 -21.01 7.80
N ASP A 504 8.30 -20.95 7.41
CA ASP A 504 9.40 -21.60 8.12
C ASP A 504 9.09 -23.09 8.42
N GLY A 505 8.35 -23.77 7.53
CA GLY A 505 7.93 -25.18 7.65
C GLY A 505 6.70 -25.45 8.53
N ILE A 506 6.13 -24.42 9.16
CA ILE A 506 5.00 -24.55 10.10
C ILE A 506 3.68 -24.23 9.37
N PRO A 507 2.62 -25.07 9.46
CA PRO A 507 1.31 -24.76 8.90
C PRO A 507 0.62 -23.62 9.67
N GLN A 508 -0.01 -22.68 8.96
CA GLN A 508 -0.64 -21.50 9.56
C GLN A 508 -2.15 -21.66 9.83
N PHE A 509 -2.80 -22.59 9.13
CA PHE A 509 -4.25 -22.83 9.24
C PHE A 509 -4.61 -24.23 9.76
N ASN A 510 -3.64 -25.17 9.74
CA ASN A 510 -3.78 -26.55 10.23
C ASN A 510 -4.93 -27.30 9.52
N THR A 511 -4.96 -27.17 8.19
CA THR A 511 -5.96 -27.78 7.31
C THR A 511 -5.85 -29.30 7.37
N SER A 512 -7.00 -29.98 7.51
CA SER A 512 -7.03 -31.43 7.67
C SER A 512 -6.49 -32.16 6.43
N PRO A 513 -5.71 -33.25 6.58
CA PRO A 513 -5.17 -34.00 5.44
C PRO A 513 -6.23 -34.45 4.43
N SER A 514 -7.47 -34.73 4.85
CA SER A 514 -8.58 -35.06 3.94
C SER A 514 -8.97 -33.96 2.96
N VAL A 515 -8.70 -32.69 3.28
CA VAL A 515 -8.92 -31.54 2.37
C VAL A 515 -7.74 -31.41 1.41
N LEU A 516 -6.51 -31.60 1.91
CA LEU A 516 -5.29 -31.59 1.09
C LEU A 516 -5.24 -32.77 0.11
N SER A 517 -5.78 -33.93 0.49
CA SER A 517 -5.99 -35.12 -0.36
C SER A 517 -7.39 -35.18 -0.99
N GLY A 518 -8.17 -34.10 -0.92
CA GLY A 518 -9.46 -33.97 -1.60
C GLY A 518 -9.29 -33.87 -3.12
N PRO A 519 -10.35 -34.07 -3.92
CA PRO A 519 -10.28 -33.95 -5.37
C PRO A 519 -9.71 -32.59 -5.81
N THR A 520 -9.00 -32.59 -6.93
CA THR A 520 -8.60 -31.38 -7.66
C THR A 520 -9.77 -30.84 -8.47
N ASP A 521 -9.95 -29.52 -8.50
CA ASP A 521 -10.78 -28.89 -9.52
C ASP A 521 -10.01 -28.95 -10.85
N GLU A 522 -10.17 -30.02 -11.64
CA GLU A 522 -9.37 -30.30 -12.85
C GLU A 522 -9.56 -29.28 -13.99
N ALA A 523 -10.52 -28.36 -13.87
CA ALA A 523 -10.84 -27.36 -14.88
C ALA A 523 -9.92 -26.12 -14.82
N TYR A 524 -8.62 -26.29 -15.09
CA TYR A 524 -7.77 -25.18 -15.56
C TYR A 524 -7.14 -25.51 -16.92
N THR A 525 -7.95 -25.41 -17.97
CA THR A 525 -7.42 -25.08 -19.29
C THR A 525 -6.93 -23.64 -19.22
N PHE A 526 -5.62 -23.42 -19.32
CA PHE A 526 -5.09 -22.07 -19.54
C PHE A 526 -5.79 -21.52 -20.79
N TYR A 527 -6.57 -20.45 -20.63
CA TYR A 527 -7.18 -19.79 -21.77
C TYR A 527 -6.04 -19.08 -22.50
N ASN A 528 -5.43 -19.78 -23.44
CA ASN A 528 -4.66 -19.18 -24.51
C ASN A 528 -5.65 -18.24 -25.21
N ALA A 529 -5.67 -17.00 -24.75
CA ALA A 529 -6.39 -15.92 -25.39
C ALA A 529 -5.71 -15.71 -26.74
N THR A 530 -6.17 -16.48 -27.73
CA THR A 530 -5.85 -16.31 -29.14
C THR A 530 -6.20 -14.86 -29.43
N ARG A 531 -5.16 -14.01 -29.44
CA ARG A 531 -5.30 -12.56 -29.34
C ARG A 531 -6.40 -12.14 -30.30
N HIS A 532 -7.48 -11.57 -29.78
CA HIS A 532 -8.27 -10.70 -30.63
C HIS A 532 -7.28 -9.63 -31.09
N SER A 533 -7.04 -9.59 -32.40
CA SER A 533 -6.28 -8.51 -33.04
C SER A 533 -6.81 -7.19 -32.51
N PRO A 534 -5.96 -6.14 -32.37
CA PRO A 534 -6.44 -4.83 -31.92
C PRO A 534 -7.70 -4.49 -32.71
N VAL A 535 -8.83 -4.43 -31.98
CA VAL A 535 -10.15 -4.24 -32.59
C VAL A 535 -10.04 -2.98 -33.43
N ASP A 536 -10.33 -3.07 -34.73
CA ASP A 536 -10.28 -1.91 -35.62
C ASP A 536 -11.22 -0.86 -35.01
N ASN A 537 -10.66 0.20 -34.44
CA ASN A 537 -11.38 1.19 -33.60
C ASN A 537 -12.36 2.04 -34.42
N LYS A 538 -12.70 1.63 -35.64
CA LYS A 538 -13.84 2.15 -36.39
C LYS A 538 -15.11 1.68 -35.72
N GLU A 539 -15.87 2.64 -35.21
CA GLU A 539 -17.23 2.39 -34.73
C GLU A 539 -18.05 1.72 -35.82
N ARG A 540 -18.39 0.45 -35.60
CA ARG A 540 -19.22 -0.33 -36.52
C ARG A 540 -20.69 0.00 -36.22
N VAL A 541 -21.19 1.06 -36.82
CA VAL A 541 -22.60 1.45 -36.71
C VAL A 541 -23.46 0.43 -37.46
N VAL A 542 -24.18 -0.40 -36.70
CA VAL A 542 -25.05 -1.46 -37.22
C VAL A 542 -26.47 -1.28 -36.69
N SER A 543 -27.45 -1.19 -37.59
CA SER A 543 -28.87 -1.17 -37.19
C SER A 543 -29.43 -2.58 -36.91
N SER A 544 -28.81 -3.61 -37.47
CA SER A 544 -29.30 -4.99 -37.44
C SER A 544 -28.13 -5.96 -37.30
N VAL A 545 -28.19 -6.88 -36.32
CA VAL A 545 -27.14 -7.89 -36.11
C VAL A 545 -27.71 -9.27 -35.80
N ILE A 546 -27.06 -10.31 -36.32
CA ILE A 546 -27.33 -11.72 -36.02
C ILE A 546 -26.13 -12.27 -35.28
N ILE A 547 -26.35 -12.73 -34.05
CA ILE A 547 -25.35 -13.38 -33.23
C ILE A 547 -25.67 -14.87 -33.23
N LYS A 548 -24.84 -15.69 -33.88
CA LYS A 548 -25.06 -17.13 -34.07
C LYS A 548 -24.00 -17.98 -33.37
N ASN A 549 -24.24 -19.30 -33.33
CA ASN A 549 -23.37 -20.28 -32.68
C ASN A 549 -23.09 -19.95 -31.21
N ILE A 550 -24.12 -19.49 -30.50
CA ILE A 550 -24.01 -19.13 -29.09
C ILE A 550 -24.02 -20.41 -28.25
N GLY A 551 -23.10 -20.53 -27.30
CA GLY A 551 -23.02 -21.67 -26.39
C GLY A 551 -24.06 -21.62 -25.28
N LYS A 552 -24.17 -20.46 -24.62
CA LYS A 552 -25.12 -20.22 -23.52
C LYS A 552 -25.69 -18.80 -23.59
N ILE A 553 -26.97 -18.65 -23.25
CA ILE A 553 -27.65 -17.35 -23.12
C ILE A 553 -28.28 -17.30 -21.73
N PHE A 554 -27.90 -16.29 -20.94
CA PHE A 554 -28.50 -16.02 -19.64
C PHE A 554 -29.75 -15.13 -19.82
N VAL A 555 -30.91 -15.61 -19.38
CA VAL A 555 -32.22 -15.00 -19.61
C VAL A 555 -32.97 -14.87 -18.28
N GLY A 556 -33.27 -13.64 -17.87
CA GLY A 556 -33.93 -13.38 -16.58
C GLY A 556 -33.06 -13.80 -15.37
N GLU A 557 -33.72 -14.03 -14.23
CA GLU A 557 -33.03 -14.28 -12.94
C GLU A 557 -32.53 -15.73 -12.78
N GLU A 558 -33.21 -16.73 -13.35
CA GLU A 558 -32.89 -18.15 -13.15
C GLU A 558 -32.84 -19.01 -14.43
N SER A 559 -33.13 -18.47 -15.63
CA SER A 559 -33.16 -19.29 -16.85
C SER A 559 -31.90 -19.15 -17.70
N ILE A 560 -31.30 -20.28 -18.07
CA ILE A 560 -30.16 -20.37 -18.97
C ILE A 560 -30.59 -21.23 -20.15
N MET A 561 -30.45 -20.70 -21.37
CA MET A 561 -30.55 -21.51 -22.59
C MET A 561 -29.15 -22.01 -22.94
N GLU A 562 -29.00 -23.32 -23.17
CA GLU A 562 -27.74 -23.92 -23.62
C GLU A 562 -27.92 -24.54 -25.00
N SER A 563 -26.89 -24.43 -25.85
CA SER A 563 -26.87 -25.13 -27.12
C SER A 563 -26.66 -26.64 -26.91
N THR A 564 -27.11 -27.43 -27.89
CA THR A 564 -26.88 -28.87 -27.91
C THR A 564 -26.09 -29.25 -29.17
N PRO A 565 -25.46 -30.44 -29.25
CA PRO A 565 -24.72 -30.87 -30.43
C PRO A 565 -25.53 -30.84 -31.74
N THR A 566 -26.86 -30.84 -31.66
CA THR A 566 -27.79 -30.80 -32.80
C THR A 566 -28.51 -29.45 -32.98
N SER A 567 -28.24 -28.45 -32.12
CA SER A 567 -28.99 -27.18 -32.12
C SER A 567 -28.16 -26.03 -31.55
N SER A 568 -27.69 -25.15 -32.44
CA SER A 568 -26.99 -23.89 -32.12
C SER A 568 -27.96 -22.77 -31.76
N LEU A 569 -27.70 -22.03 -30.68
CA LEU A 569 -28.49 -20.86 -30.33
C LEU A 569 -28.13 -19.63 -31.17
N THR A 570 -29.13 -18.82 -31.50
CA THR A 570 -29.02 -17.56 -32.26
C THR A 570 -29.81 -16.45 -31.58
N ILE A 571 -29.31 -15.21 -31.65
CA ILE A 571 -30.06 -13.98 -31.34
C ILE A 571 -30.09 -13.10 -32.59
N THR A 572 -31.26 -12.55 -32.91
CA THR A 572 -31.41 -11.51 -33.96
C THR A 572 -31.83 -10.20 -33.31
N VAL A 573 -31.06 -9.13 -33.55
CA VAL A 573 -31.36 -7.77 -33.10
C VAL A 573 -31.66 -6.90 -34.32
N ASN A 574 -32.73 -6.10 -34.24
CA ASN A 574 -33.12 -5.12 -35.25
C ASN A 574 -33.47 -3.80 -34.57
N GLU A 575 -32.92 -2.68 -35.05
CA GLU A 575 -33.14 -1.33 -34.52
C GLU A 575 -32.98 -1.25 -32.99
N GLY A 576 -31.90 -1.85 -32.49
CA GLY A 576 -31.57 -1.92 -31.06
C GLY A 576 -32.45 -2.89 -30.23
N ARG A 577 -33.44 -3.55 -30.83
CA ARG A 577 -34.37 -4.46 -30.15
C ARG A 577 -34.07 -5.91 -30.46
N ILE A 578 -34.07 -6.76 -29.45
CA ILE A 578 -34.00 -8.21 -29.63
C ILE A 578 -35.32 -8.70 -30.24
N MET A 579 -35.26 -9.30 -31.42
CA MET A 579 -36.43 -9.79 -32.16
C MET A 579 -36.66 -11.30 -31.97
N CYS A 580 -35.60 -12.06 -31.73
CA CYS A 580 -35.67 -13.50 -31.51
C CYS A 580 -34.47 -13.97 -30.67
N ILE A 581 -34.71 -14.94 -29.78
CA ILE A 581 -33.70 -15.66 -28.99
C ILE A 581 -34.03 -17.15 -29.10
N GLY A 582 -33.08 -17.98 -29.54
CA GLY A 582 -33.25 -19.43 -29.61
C GLY A 582 -32.66 -20.05 -30.88
N PRO A 583 -32.89 -21.36 -31.10
CA PRO A 583 -32.35 -22.06 -32.26
C PRO A 583 -33.12 -21.76 -33.56
N ASP A 584 -34.42 -21.50 -33.46
CA ASP A 584 -35.31 -21.27 -34.61
C ASP A 584 -35.18 -19.86 -35.23
N CYS A 585 -34.34 -18.99 -34.64
CA CYS A 585 -34.15 -17.60 -35.08
C CYS A 585 -33.39 -17.44 -36.42
N SER A 586 -33.05 -18.54 -37.08
CA SER A 586 -32.29 -18.57 -38.34
C SER A 586 -33.15 -18.39 -39.60
N THR A 587 -34.49 -18.38 -39.48
CA THR A 587 -35.43 -18.42 -40.62
C THR A 587 -36.01 -17.06 -41.04
N THR A 588 -35.56 -15.95 -40.46
CA THR A 588 -35.99 -14.59 -40.85
C THR A 588 -35.27 -14.13 -42.13
N ASN A 589 -35.81 -13.14 -42.85
CA ASN A 589 -35.17 -12.63 -44.06
C ASN A 589 -34.01 -11.68 -43.69
N THR A 590 -32.78 -12.20 -43.67
CA THR A 590 -31.60 -11.55 -43.04
C THR A 590 -30.82 -10.58 -43.94
N ILE A 591 -31.36 -10.18 -45.09
CA ILE A 591 -30.63 -9.33 -46.05
C ILE A 591 -30.35 -7.96 -45.42
N GLY A 592 -29.06 -7.63 -45.27
CA GLY A 592 -28.61 -6.37 -44.66
C GLY A 592 -28.27 -6.46 -43.16
N TYR A 593 -28.41 -7.63 -42.52
CA TYR A 593 -27.95 -7.84 -41.14
C TYR A 593 -26.45 -8.14 -41.11
N ASP A 594 -25.74 -7.54 -40.16
CA ASP A 594 -24.37 -7.94 -39.87
C ASP A 594 -24.33 -9.24 -39.06
N VAL A 595 -23.43 -10.16 -39.40
CA VAL A 595 -23.35 -11.49 -38.77
C VAL A 595 -22.13 -11.59 -37.87
N VAL A 596 -22.36 -11.95 -36.61
CA VAL A 596 -21.35 -12.24 -35.58
C VAL A 596 -21.46 -13.72 -35.21
N ASP A 597 -20.33 -14.42 -35.21
CA ASP A 597 -20.24 -15.83 -34.85
C ASP A 597 -19.50 -15.94 -33.51
N LEU A 598 -20.18 -16.39 -32.45
CA LEU A 598 -19.56 -16.49 -31.12
C LEU A 598 -18.75 -17.77 -30.92
N GLN A 599 -18.77 -18.73 -31.85
CA GLN A 599 -17.98 -19.96 -31.78
C GLN A 599 -18.14 -20.72 -30.44
N GLY A 600 -19.36 -20.75 -29.87
CA GLY A 600 -19.65 -21.35 -28.56
C GLY A 600 -19.56 -20.38 -27.37
N GLY A 601 -19.24 -19.10 -27.60
CA GLY A 601 -19.23 -18.04 -26.58
C GLY A 601 -20.59 -17.78 -25.94
N TYR A 602 -20.60 -17.06 -24.81
CA TYR A 602 -21.78 -16.85 -23.97
C TYR A 602 -22.31 -15.42 -24.07
N ILE A 603 -23.63 -15.25 -23.92
CA ILE A 603 -24.30 -13.95 -23.87
C ILE A 603 -24.94 -13.75 -22.48
N LEU A 604 -24.61 -12.62 -21.86
CA LEU A 604 -25.19 -12.16 -20.60
C LEU A 604 -25.96 -10.85 -20.81
N PRO A 605 -26.94 -10.53 -19.97
CA PRO A 605 -27.45 -9.17 -19.84
C PRO A 605 -26.31 -8.18 -19.56
N GLY A 606 -26.41 -6.96 -20.10
CA GLY A 606 -25.41 -5.91 -19.87
C GLY A 606 -25.25 -5.60 -18.38
N ILE A 607 -24.01 -5.50 -17.92
CA ILE A 607 -23.71 -5.31 -16.50
C ILE A 607 -24.23 -3.94 -16.04
N ILE A 608 -24.83 -3.91 -14.85
CA ILE A 608 -25.31 -2.69 -14.19
C ILE A 608 -24.36 -2.33 -13.06
N ALA A 609 -23.69 -1.17 -13.15
CA ALA A 609 -22.91 -0.64 -12.04
C ALA A 609 -23.81 0.21 -11.13
N ALA A 610 -24.16 -0.31 -9.94
CA ALA A 610 -24.96 0.40 -8.96
C ALA A 610 -24.10 0.87 -7.78
N GLY A 611 -24.24 2.13 -7.37
CA GLY A 611 -23.47 2.71 -6.26
C GLY A 611 -22.04 3.14 -6.63
N SER A 612 -21.72 3.22 -7.92
CA SER A 612 -20.51 3.88 -8.41
C SER A 612 -20.72 5.39 -8.50
N VAL A 613 -19.64 6.18 -8.46
CA VAL A 613 -19.66 7.64 -8.75
C VAL A 613 -19.31 7.97 -10.21
N LEU A 614 -19.37 6.97 -11.10
CA LEU A 614 -19.10 7.15 -12.53
C LEU A 614 -20.02 8.22 -13.13
N GLY A 615 -19.49 9.05 -14.03
CA GLY A 615 -20.19 10.20 -14.58
C GLY A 615 -20.28 11.43 -13.66
N LEU A 616 -20.02 11.28 -12.35
CA LEU A 616 -19.92 12.42 -11.41
C LEU A 616 -18.47 12.70 -10.98
N SER A 617 -17.57 11.75 -11.18
CA SER A 617 -16.14 11.87 -10.88
C SER A 617 -15.33 11.21 -11.99
N GLU A 618 -14.43 11.97 -12.63
CA GLU A 618 -13.47 11.41 -13.59
C GLU A 618 -12.10 11.12 -12.95
N ILE A 619 -11.62 11.93 -11.99
CA ILE A 619 -10.39 11.67 -11.23
C ILE A 619 -10.65 11.95 -9.74
N GLU A 620 -10.69 10.89 -8.93
CA GLU A 620 -11.18 10.92 -7.53
C GLU A 620 -10.40 11.87 -6.60
N GLN A 621 -9.11 12.08 -6.83
CA GLN A 621 -8.30 13.00 -6.02
C GLN A 621 -8.11 14.39 -6.65
N GLU A 622 -8.70 14.64 -7.82
CA GLU A 622 -8.68 15.96 -8.49
C GLU A 622 -10.07 16.60 -8.50
N ARG A 623 -10.36 17.40 -7.48
CA ARG A 623 -11.67 18.02 -7.21
C ARG A 623 -12.31 18.73 -8.41
N ILE A 624 -11.50 19.31 -9.32
CA ILE A 624 -12.02 20.02 -10.51
C ILE A 624 -12.64 19.08 -11.56
N THR A 625 -12.35 17.78 -11.48
CA THR A 625 -12.90 16.74 -12.36
C THR A 625 -14.15 16.07 -11.80
N GLN A 626 -14.59 16.51 -10.61
CA GLN A 626 -15.77 15.99 -9.90
C GLN A 626 -16.95 16.97 -10.03
N ASP A 627 -18.14 16.49 -9.70
CA ASP A 627 -19.33 17.31 -9.48
C ASP A 627 -19.21 18.07 -8.13
N GLY A 628 -18.87 17.34 -7.06
CA GLY A 628 -18.68 17.87 -5.72
C GLY A 628 -19.18 16.89 -4.66
N TYR A 629 -19.23 17.33 -3.40
CA TYR A 629 -19.82 16.56 -2.31
C TYR A 629 -21.01 17.33 -1.73
N VAL A 630 -22.07 16.61 -1.39
CA VAL A 630 -23.30 17.17 -0.80
C VAL A 630 -23.06 17.63 0.64
N ASP A 631 -23.54 18.82 0.96
CA ASP A 631 -23.46 19.42 2.30
C ASP A 631 -24.38 18.71 3.31
N SER A 632 -23.98 18.72 4.58
CA SER A 632 -24.77 18.15 5.68
C SER A 632 -25.95 19.05 6.09
N PHE A 633 -27.12 18.46 6.32
CA PHE A 633 -28.32 19.17 6.78
C PHE A 633 -28.70 18.78 8.21
N LYS A 634 -29.13 19.75 9.03
CA LYS A 634 -29.57 19.51 10.41
C LYS A 634 -31.01 19.00 10.53
N SER A 635 -31.86 19.29 9.55
CA SER A 635 -33.28 18.92 9.53
C SER A 635 -33.75 18.63 8.10
N PRO A 636 -34.71 17.71 7.87
CA PRO A 636 -35.26 17.42 6.55
C PRO A 636 -36.30 18.43 6.05
N ASP A 637 -36.50 19.56 6.75
CA ASP A 637 -37.54 20.57 6.46
C ASP A 637 -37.35 21.35 5.14
N HIS A 638 -36.28 21.05 4.39
CA HIS A 638 -35.92 21.69 3.13
C HIS A 638 -35.83 20.68 1.97
N PRO A 639 -36.95 20.03 1.57
CA PRO A 639 -36.97 19.04 0.49
C PRO A 639 -36.58 19.63 -0.89
N GLU A 640 -36.67 20.95 -1.07
CA GLU A 640 -36.22 21.67 -2.26
C GLU A 640 -34.70 21.63 -2.48
N ARG A 641 -33.93 21.24 -1.45
CA ARG A 641 -32.46 21.16 -1.49
C ARG A 641 -31.93 19.75 -1.80
N ILE A 642 -32.81 18.81 -2.12
CA ILE A 642 -32.42 17.43 -2.44
C ILE A 642 -31.70 17.44 -3.81
N ILE A 643 -30.39 17.23 -3.78
CA ILE A 643 -29.53 17.19 -4.96
C ILE A 643 -29.88 15.98 -5.84
N ARG A 644 -29.84 16.15 -7.17
CA ARG A 644 -30.11 15.10 -8.16
C ARG A 644 -28.84 14.84 -8.98
N ALA A 645 -28.42 13.59 -9.06
CA ALA A 645 -27.22 13.21 -9.81
C ALA A 645 -27.29 13.57 -11.30
N VAL A 646 -28.48 13.52 -11.90
CA VAL A 646 -28.68 13.83 -13.34
C VAL A 646 -28.19 15.23 -13.72
N ASP A 647 -28.28 16.20 -12.80
CA ASP A 647 -27.92 17.59 -13.05
C ASP A 647 -26.39 17.81 -13.09
N GLY A 648 -25.60 16.87 -12.55
CA GLY A 648 -24.12 16.92 -12.47
C GLY A 648 -23.37 15.96 -13.41
N LEU A 649 -24.08 15.17 -14.24
CA LEU A 649 -23.47 14.14 -15.08
C LEU A 649 -22.55 14.72 -16.16
N LYS A 650 -21.32 14.21 -16.20
CA LYS A 650 -20.30 14.45 -17.23
C LYS A 650 -20.05 13.12 -17.97
N LEU A 651 -20.43 13.07 -19.24
CA LEU A 651 -20.36 11.87 -20.08
C LEU A 651 -19.14 11.89 -21.02
N GLY A 652 -18.88 10.80 -21.74
CA GLY A 652 -17.69 10.66 -22.61
C GLY A 652 -16.33 10.57 -21.90
N GLY A 653 -16.30 10.41 -20.56
CA GLY A 653 -15.07 10.25 -19.78
C GLY A 653 -14.32 8.94 -20.03
N LYS A 654 -13.02 8.89 -19.73
CA LYS A 654 -12.16 7.70 -19.93
C LYS A 654 -12.60 6.56 -19.01
N HIS A 655 -13.08 6.85 -17.80
CA HIS A 655 -13.65 5.81 -16.94
C HIS A 655 -14.97 5.24 -17.47
N LEU A 656 -15.82 6.07 -18.10
CA LEU A 656 -17.06 5.62 -18.75
C LEU A 656 -16.76 4.75 -19.98
N GLU A 657 -15.83 5.18 -20.85
CA GLU A 657 -15.34 4.40 -22.00
C GLU A 657 -14.82 3.03 -21.56
N LYS A 658 -14.08 2.98 -20.45
CA LYS A 658 -13.51 1.74 -19.91
C LYS A 658 -14.56 0.84 -19.25
N ALA A 659 -15.55 1.41 -18.55
CA ALA A 659 -16.69 0.68 -18.02
C ALA A 659 -17.52 0.06 -19.16
N TYR A 660 -17.80 0.82 -20.22
CA TYR A 660 -18.48 0.34 -21.43
C TYR A 660 -17.73 -0.82 -22.09
N LYS A 661 -16.41 -0.67 -22.30
CA LYS A 661 -15.55 -1.73 -22.85
C LYS A 661 -15.42 -2.96 -21.95
N ALA A 662 -15.71 -2.84 -20.65
CA ALA A 662 -15.81 -3.96 -19.71
C ALA A 662 -17.21 -4.60 -19.63
N GLY A 663 -18.16 -4.16 -20.47
CA GLY A 663 -19.53 -4.71 -20.51
C GLY A 663 -20.51 -4.07 -19.53
N VAL A 664 -20.12 -3.02 -18.81
CA VAL A 664 -21.04 -2.20 -18.01
C VAL A 664 -21.83 -1.32 -18.96
N LEU A 665 -23.12 -1.63 -19.18
CA LEU A 665 -23.96 -0.92 -20.16
C LEU A 665 -24.92 0.09 -19.51
N THR A 666 -25.20 -0.06 -18.21
CA THR A 666 -26.02 0.88 -17.44
C THR A 666 -25.32 1.21 -16.13
N ILE A 667 -25.32 2.48 -15.76
CA ILE A 667 -24.70 2.99 -14.53
C ILE A 667 -25.79 3.68 -13.71
N ILE A 668 -25.81 3.43 -12.40
CA ILE A 668 -26.69 4.08 -11.43
C ILE A 668 -25.82 4.81 -10.40
N SER A 669 -25.68 6.12 -10.58
CA SER A 669 -24.84 6.97 -9.75
C SER A 669 -25.68 7.83 -8.80
N PRO A 670 -25.48 7.75 -7.47
CA PRO A 670 -25.97 8.73 -6.51
C PRO A 670 -25.06 9.98 -6.47
N PRO A 671 -25.55 11.12 -5.98
CA PRO A 671 -24.67 12.24 -5.60
C PRO A 671 -23.60 11.78 -4.62
N MET A 672 -22.45 12.46 -4.59
CA MET A 672 -21.33 12.06 -3.72
C MET A 672 -21.48 12.70 -2.34
N ALA A 673 -21.22 11.95 -1.26
CA ALA A 673 -21.24 12.47 0.11
C ALA A 673 -20.15 11.83 0.96
N HIS A 674 -19.44 12.62 1.78
CA HIS A 674 -18.48 12.12 2.76
C HIS A 674 -19.09 11.98 4.17
N LYS A 675 -20.10 12.81 4.48
CA LYS A 675 -20.75 12.97 5.77
C LYS A 675 -22.20 13.40 5.56
N GLY A 676 -22.98 13.58 6.62
CA GLY A 676 -24.41 13.88 6.51
C GLY A 676 -25.24 12.62 6.28
N VAL A 677 -26.51 12.68 6.66
CA VAL A 677 -27.43 11.54 6.57
C VAL A 677 -28.04 11.41 5.17
N LEU A 678 -28.37 12.54 4.56
CA LEU A 678 -29.00 12.60 3.25
C LEU A 678 -27.94 12.75 2.16
N VAL A 679 -28.05 11.95 1.10
CA VAL A 679 -27.13 11.99 -0.05
C VAL A 679 -27.81 12.64 -1.26
N GLY A 680 -29.05 12.26 -1.58
CA GLY A 680 -29.82 12.84 -2.68
C GLY A 680 -30.37 11.79 -3.65
N VAL A 681 -30.75 12.18 -4.86
CA VAL A 681 -31.42 11.29 -5.83
C VAL A 681 -30.44 10.83 -6.91
N SER A 682 -30.39 9.51 -7.12
CA SER A 682 -29.55 8.88 -8.13
C SER A 682 -30.16 8.90 -9.54
N ALA A 683 -29.30 8.85 -10.56
CA ALA A 683 -29.69 8.78 -11.96
C ALA A 683 -29.17 7.48 -12.61
N ALA A 684 -29.93 6.92 -13.55
CA ALA A 684 -29.56 5.78 -14.38
C ALA A 684 -29.27 6.25 -15.81
N PHE A 685 -28.12 5.89 -16.35
CA PHE A 685 -27.68 6.31 -17.68
C PHE A 685 -26.82 5.24 -18.38
N LYS A 686 -26.67 5.37 -19.71
CA LYS A 686 -25.86 4.50 -20.56
C LYS A 686 -24.39 4.91 -20.53
N SER A 687 -23.50 3.95 -20.33
CA SER A 687 -22.05 4.18 -20.24
C SER A 687 -21.40 4.67 -21.53
N ALA A 688 -22.00 4.39 -22.69
CA ALA A 688 -21.55 4.85 -24.01
C ALA A 688 -22.11 6.24 -24.41
N GLY A 689 -22.89 6.90 -23.54
CA GLY A 689 -23.41 8.24 -23.83
C GLY A 689 -22.30 9.30 -23.91
N ASN A 690 -22.47 10.28 -24.79
CA ASN A 690 -21.54 11.39 -24.96
C ASN A 690 -22.09 12.72 -24.40
N SER A 691 -23.41 12.97 -24.53
CA SER A 691 -24.10 14.11 -23.91
C SER A 691 -25.41 13.68 -23.25
N VAL A 692 -25.83 14.44 -22.23
CA VAL A 692 -27.13 14.29 -21.56
C VAL A 692 -28.31 14.79 -22.41
N VAL A 693 -28.02 15.52 -23.50
CA VAL A 693 -29.02 16.07 -24.45
C VAL A 693 -29.10 15.22 -25.74
N ASP A 694 -28.35 14.12 -25.84
CA ASP A 694 -28.42 13.17 -26.97
C ASP A 694 -29.68 12.28 -26.84
N ASP A 695 -30.85 12.92 -26.98
CA ASP A 695 -32.19 12.36 -26.72
C ASP A 695 -32.56 11.23 -27.70
N GLU A 696 -31.91 11.17 -28.86
CA GLU A 696 -32.12 10.10 -29.87
C GLU A 696 -31.69 8.69 -29.39
N ASN A 697 -30.93 8.58 -28.29
CA ASN A 697 -30.31 7.33 -27.83
C ASN A 697 -30.72 6.86 -26.41
N GLU A 698 -31.75 7.46 -25.80
CA GLU A 698 -32.18 7.14 -24.41
C GLU A 698 -31.01 7.15 -23.39
N VAL A 699 -30.04 8.07 -23.56
CA VAL A 699 -28.80 8.11 -22.75
C VAL A 699 -29.10 8.15 -21.26
N ILE A 700 -30.09 8.96 -20.84
CA ILE A 700 -30.63 8.96 -19.48
C ILE A 700 -31.79 7.97 -19.40
N ALA A 701 -31.47 6.72 -19.05
CA ALA A 701 -32.46 5.66 -18.87
C ALA A 701 -33.48 5.97 -17.76
N LYS A 702 -33.08 6.70 -16.71
CA LYS A 702 -34.00 7.29 -15.72
C LYS A 702 -33.32 8.41 -14.92
N ALA A 703 -33.86 9.63 -14.98
CA ALA A 703 -33.32 10.77 -14.23
C ALA A 703 -33.43 10.64 -12.70
N GLU A 704 -34.41 9.86 -12.21
CA GLU A 704 -34.75 9.75 -10.78
C GLU A 704 -34.95 8.27 -10.40
N VAL A 705 -33.87 7.62 -9.98
CA VAL A 705 -33.86 6.17 -9.71
C VAL A 705 -34.33 5.88 -8.29
N ALA A 706 -33.60 6.37 -7.30
CA ALA A 706 -33.80 6.13 -5.87
C ALA A 706 -33.29 7.31 -5.04
N LEU A 707 -33.91 7.53 -3.88
CA LEU A 707 -33.44 8.46 -2.85
C LEU A 707 -32.37 7.76 -1.99
N HIS A 708 -31.19 8.37 -1.86
CA HIS A 708 -30.06 7.85 -1.12
C HIS A 708 -29.86 8.57 0.22
N ALA A 709 -29.54 7.77 1.23
CA ALA A 709 -29.09 8.19 2.54
C ALA A 709 -27.92 7.30 3.00
N GLN A 710 -27.28 7.68 4.10
CA GLN A 710 -26.22 6.89 4.73
C GLN A 710 -26.35 6.92 6.25
N VAL A 711 -26.10 5.78 6.89
CA VAL A 711 -26.22 5.58 8.33
C VAL A 711 -25.00 4.84 8.85
N GLY A 712 -24.42 5.38 9.90
CA GLY A 712 -23.34 4.77 10.65
C GLY A 712 -22.29 5.74 11.14
N THR A 713 -21.33 5.21 11.89
CA THR A 713 -20.27 6.01 12.54
C THR A 713 -19.42 6.86 11.59
N PRO A 714 -19.00 6.40 10.38
CA PRO A 714 -18.25 7.23 9.44
C PRO A 714 -18.98 8.50 8.98
N TYR A 715 -20.33 8.46 8.94
CA TYR A 715 -21.18 9.53 8.40
C TYR A 715 -21.68 10.52 9.47
N LYS A 716 -21.13 10.45 10.69
CA LYS A 716 -21.38 11.44 11.75
C LYS A 716 -20.71 12.77 11.38
N ASP A 717 -21.37 13.87 11.72
CA ASP A 717 -20.86 15.22 11.52
C ASP A 717 -21.19 16.15 12.70
N GLU A 718 -20.94 17.44 12.53
CA GLU A 718 -21.14 18.49 13.53
C GLU A 718 -22.63 18.80 13.79
N LEU A 719 -23.52 18.44 12.88
CA LEU A 719 -24.96 18.65 12.96
C LEU A 719 -25.69 17.41 13.51
N ILE A 720 -25.25 16.20 13.11
CA ILE A 720 -25.81 14.90 13.50
C ILE A 720 -24.67 14.00 13.99
N THR A 721 -24.39 14.11 15.29
CA THR A 721 -23.23 13.46 15.95
C THR A 721 -23.46 11.99 16.35
N THR A 722 -24.69 11.47 16.25
CA THR A 722 -25.07 10.14 16.76
C THR A 722 -25.86 9.34 15.74
N VAL A 723 -25.66 8.01 15.69
CA VAL A 723 -26.41 7.10 14.80
C VAL A 723 -27.90 7.11 15.12
N SER A 724 -28.28 7.22 16.40
CA SER A 724 -29.67 7.41 16.81
C SER A 724 -30.25 8.73 16.27
N GLY A 725 -29.46 9.80 16.22
CA GLY A 725 -29.81 11.05 15.55
C GLY A 725 -29.98 10.89 14.04
N GLN A 726 -29.14 10.10 13.37
CA GLN A 726 -29.28 9.79 11.94
C GLN A 726 -30.60 9.05 11.66
N ILE A 727 -30.93 8.02 12.46
CA ILE A 727 -32.21 7.31 12.38
C ILE A 727 -33.40 8.23 12.71
N ALA A 728 -33.26 9.15 13.68
CA ALA A 728 -34.32 10.12 14.00
C ALA A 728 -34.57 11.12 12.87
N PHE A 729 -33.50 11.61 12.20
CA PHE A 729 -33.60 12.44 11.00
C PHE A 729 -34.36 11.71 9.89
N LEU A 730 -33.99 10.47 9.57
CA LEU A 730 -34.67 9.66 8.54
C LEU A 730 -36.12 9.36 8.89
N ARG A 731 -36.41 9.07 10.17
CA ARG A 731 -37.78 8.90 10.67
C ARG A 731 -38.61 10.15 10.40
N LYS A 732 -38.16 11.33 10.86
CA LYS A 732 -38.86 12.60 10.63
C LYS A 732 -39.07 12.85 9.14
N ALA A 733 -38.02 12.67 8.33
CA ALA A 733 -38.06 12.88 6.88
C ALA A 733 -39.14 12.03 6.20
N LEU A 734 -39.25 10.74 6.54
CA LEU A 734 -40.20 9.83 5.88
C LEU A 734 -41.63 9.96 6.47
N PHE A 735 -41.78 10.14 7.78
CA PHE A 735 -43.10 10.27 8.43
C PHE A 735 -43.81 11.58 8.08
N ASP A 736 -43.15 12.73 8.25
CA ASP A 736 -43.79 14.04 8.09
C ASP A 736 -44.29 14.25 6.65
N ASN A 737 -43.62 13.63 5.68
CA ASN A 737 -43.92 13.75 4.25
C ASN A 737 -44.89 12.66 3.73
N LEU A 738 -45.28 11.68 4.55
CA LEU A 738 -46.15 10.56 4.14
C LEU A 738 -47.55 11.04 3.70
N ALA A 739 -48.09 12.05 4.39
CA ALA A 739 -49.41 12.61 4.13
C ALA A 739 -49.45 13.64 2.98
N LEU A 740 -48.30 14.12 2.49
CA LEU A 740 -48.24 15.09 1.40
C LEU A 740 -48.69 14.46 0.09
N LYS A 741 -49.54 15.18 -0.68
CA LYS A 741 -50.01 14.71 -2.00
C LYS A 741 -49.09 15.10 -3.16
N GLU A 742 -48.08 15.92 -2.91
CA GLU A 742 -47.25 16.51 -3.97
C GLU A 742 -46.25 15.50 -4.57
N SER A 743 -46.13 15.53 -5.90
CA SER A 743 -45.26 14.65 -6.69
C SER A 743 -43.80 15.11 -6.76
N LEU A 744 -43.45 16.22 -6.13
CA LEU A 744 -42.12 16.86 -6.21
C LEU A 744 -41.25 16.66 -4.96
N ASN A 745 -41.76 15.95 -3.94
CA ASN A 745 -41.04 15.72 -2.69
C ASN A 745 -40.49 14.29 -2.64
N PHE A 746 -39.18 14.14 -2.80
CA PHE A 746 -38.54 12.81 -2.85
C PHE A 746 -38.68 12.00 -1.55
N TYR A 747 -38.87 12.63 -0.39
CA TYR A 747 -39.18 11.90 0.84
C TYR A 747 -40.57 11.24 0.77
N ALA A 748 -41.56 11.96 0.23
CA ALA A 748 -42.91 11.43 0.05
C ALA A 748 -42.93 10.27 -0.96
N LEU A 749 -42.22 10.41 -2.08
CA LEU A 749 -42.06 9.35 -3.09
C LEU A 749 -41.37 8.10 -2.51
N ALA A 750 -40.34 8.29 -1.67
CA ALA A 750 -39.66 7.18 -0.99
C ALA A 750 -40.57 6.50 0.05
N ALA A 751 -41.24 7.27 0.91
CA ALA A 751 -42.11 6.74 1.97
C ALA A 751 -43.31 5.95 1.43
N LYS A 752 -43.85 6.34 0.27
CA LYS A 752 -44.93 5.64 -0.45
C LYS A 752 -44.46 4.47 -1.32
N GLY A 753 -43.15 4.34 -1.54
CA GLY A 753 -42.58 3.29 -2.39
C GLY A 753 -42.65 3.57 -3.90
N ASP A 754 -42.90 4.82 -4.31
CA ASP A 754 -42.86 5.23 -5.71
C ASP A 754 -41.42 5.14 -6.26
N ILE A 755 -40.44 5.49 -5.42
CA ILE A 755 -39.00 5.24 -5.65
C ILE A 755 -38.40 4.38 -4.51
N PRO A 756 -37.33 3.62 -4.75
CA PRO A 756 -36.57 2.98 -3.68
C PRO A 756 -35.91 4.00 -2.76
N PHE A 757 -35.76 3.60 -1.50
CA PHE A 757 -34.97 4.30 -0.49
C PHE A 757 -33.70 3.50 -0.22
N ALA A 758 -32.59 3.93 -0.80
CA ALA A 758 -31.30 3.28 -0.68
C ALA A 758 -30.53 3.85 0.51
N VAL A 759 -30.08 2.99 1.43
CA VAL A 759 -29.31 3.42 2.60
C VAL A 759 -27.97 2.72 2.64
N TYR A 760 -26.90 3.51 2.55
CA TYR A 760 -25.55 3.02 2.70
C TYR A 760 -25.23 2.78 4.18
N THR A 761 -24.96 1.52 4.54
CA THR A 761 -24.55 1.10 5.89
C THR A 761 -23.90 -0.29 5.83
N HIS A 762 -23.00 -0.58 6.78
CA HIS A 762 -22.33 -1.88 6.85
C HIS A 762 -22.69 -2.70 8.09
N SER A 763 -23.08 -2.07 9.21
CA SER A 763 -23.27 -2.75 10.49
C SER A 763 -24.61 -3.46 10.59
N LYS A 764 -24.63 -4.67 11.18
CA LYS A 764 -25.86 -5.40 11.48
C LYS A 764 -26.83 -4.58 12.34
N ASP A 765 -26.33 -3.82 13.31
CA ASP A 765 -27.20 -3.12 14.29
C ASP A 765 -27.81 -1.84 13.68
N GLU A 766 -27.10 -1.23 12.73
CA GLU A 766 -27.58 -0.14 11.89
C GLU A 766 -28.62 -0.65 10.87
N ILE A 767 -28.35 -1.77 10.20
CA ILE A 767 -29.31 -2.45 9.31
C ILE A 767 -30.58 -2.88 10.08
N ALA A 768 -30.45 -3.43 11.29
CA ALA A 768 -31.59 -3.78 12.14
C ALA A 768 -32.43 -2.55 12.52
N SER A 769 -31.78 -1.40 12.76
CA SER A 769 -32.46 -0.12 13.02
C SER A 769 -33.22 0.39 11.79
N LEU A 770 -32.70 0.19 10.58
CA LEU A 770 -33.39 0.52 9.33
C LEU A 770 -34.55 -0.43 9.02
N ILE A 771 -34.41 -1.73 9.33
CA ILE A 771 -35.50 -2.70 9.25
C ILE A 771 -36.67 -2.27 10.15
N ARG A 772 -36.37 -1.82 11.38
CA ARG A 772 -37.39 -1.27 12.29
C ARG A 772 -38.02 0.02 11.75
N LEU A 773 -37.23 0.93 11.17
CA LEU A 773 -37.76 2.13 10.54
C LEU A 773 -38.71 1.81 9.37
N LYS A 774 -38.41 0.78 8.57
CA LYS A 774 -39.34 0.29 7.54
C LYS A 774 -40.64 -0.23 8.15
N ASP A 775 -40.57 -1.07 9.18
CA ASP A 775 -41.76 -1.57 9.88
C ASP A 775 -42.61 -0.43 10.48
N GLU A 776 -41.97 0.61 11.01
CA GLU A 776 -42.61 1.82 11.53
C GLU A 776 -43.33 2.63 10.42
N ILE A 777 -42.71 2.85 9.26
CA ILE A 777 -43.30 3.59 8.12
C ILE A 777 -44.42 2.81 7.45
N ASP A 778 -44.22 1.52 7.19
CA ASP A 778 -45.24 0.66 6.57
C ASP A 778 -46.48 0.54 7.49
N GLY A 779 -46.27 0.42 8.81
CA GLY A 779 -47.34 0.41 9.81
C GLY A 779 -48.14 1.71 9.89
N ALA A 780 -47.60 2.83 9.42
CA ALA A 780 -48.27 4.12 9.32
C ALA A 780 -49.01 4.35 7.99
N GLY A 781 -49.06 3.35 7.11
CA GLY A 781 -49.67 3.43 5.78
C GLY A 781 -48.70 3.75 4.64
N GLY A 782 -47.39 3.75 4.92
CA GLY A 782 -46.35 3.79 3.90
C GLY A 782 -46.14 2.45 3.20
N LYS A 783 -45.18 2.43 2.26
CA LYS A 783 -44.75 1.21 1.56
C LYS A 783 -43.27 1.33 1.19
N LEU A 784 -42.43 1.59 2.19
CA LEU A 784 -41.04 1.98 2.04
C LEU A 784 -40.23 0.88 1.32
N ARG A 785 -39.77 1.15 0.10
CA ARG A 785 -38.92 0.24 -0.68
C ARG A 785 -37.46 0.40 -0.27
N LEU A 786 -37.14 -0.03 0.95
CA LEU A 786 -35.78 0.01 1.51
C LEU A 786 -34.83 -0.90 0.71
N VAL A 787 -33.64 -0.38 0.40
CA VAL A 787 -32.50 -1.11 -0.19
C VAL A 787 -31.29 -0.84 0.71
N ILE A 788 -30.54 -1.88 1.09
CA ILE A 788 -29.28 -1.72 1.82
C ILE A 788 -28.13 -1.65 0.80
N VAL A 789 -27.25 -0.67 0.93
CA VAL A 789 -26.05 -0.51 0.11
C VAL A 789 -24.80 -0.64 1.00
N GLY A 790 -23.76 -1.29 0.51
CA GLY A 790 -22.58 -1.65 1.32
C GLY A 790 -22.77 -3.00 2.00
N GLY A 791 -23.58 -3.05 3.06
CA GLY A 791 -24.16 -4.30 3.60
C GLY A 791 -23.18 -5.36 4.09
N ALA A 792 -22.00 -5.00 4.58
CA ALA A 792 -20.93 -5.97 4.88
C ALA A 792 -21.30 -7.01 5.96
N GLU A 793 -22.13 -6.64 6.94
CA GLU A 793 -22.66 -7.56 7.96
C GLU A 793 -24.10 -8.06 7.67
N SER A 794 -24.66 -7.76 6.49
CA SER A 794 -26.05 -8.09 6.14
C SER A 794 -26.38 -9.59 6.22
N TYR A 795 -25.38 -10.46 6.02
CA TYR A 795 -25.51 -11.91 6.15
C TYR A 795 -25.97 -12.34 7.55
N LEU A 796 -25.65 -11.57 8.59
CA LEU A 796 -26.11 -11.80 9.97
C LEU A 796 -27.63 -11.54 10.16
N LEU A 797 -28.28 -10.91 9.17
CA LEU A 797 -29.70 -10.57 9.17
C LEU A 797 -30.46 -11.10 7.95
N ALA A 798 -29.88 -12.04 7.19
CA ALA A 798 -30.42 -12.53 5.92
C ALA A 798 -31.91 -12.93 5.99
N SER A 799 -32.32 -13.65 7.04
CA SER A 799 -33.72 -14.04 7.27
C SER A 799 -34.67 -12.86 7.52
N HIS A 800 -34.20 -11.81 8.20
CA HIS A 800 -34.98 -10.61 8.50
C HIS A 800 -35.14 -9.70 7.28
N LEU A 801 -34.11 -9.65 6.42
CA LEU A 801 -34.09 -8.96 5.13
C LEU A 801 -35.01 -9.65 4.12
N ALA A 802 -34.85 -10.97 3.95
CA ALA A 802 -35.65 -11.79 3.04
C ALA A 802 -37.14 -11.73 3.38
N LYS A 803 -37.51 -11.84 4.66
CA LYS A 803 -38.92 -11.73 5.13
C LYS A 803 -39.61 -10.42 4.71
N ARG A 804 -38.85 -9.36 4.43
CA ARG A 804 -39.36 -8.02 4.06
C ARG A 804 -39.07 -7.64 2.61
N ASN A 805 -38.52 -8.56 1.83
CA ASN A 805 -38.03 -8.32 0.47
C ASN A 805 -37.11 -7.09 0.38
N ILE A 806 -36.14 -6.99 1.29
CA ILE A 806 -35.13 -5.92 1.31
C ILE A 806 -33.89 -6.41 0.56
N PRO A 807 -33.61 -5.94 -0.67
CA PRO A 807 -32.40 -6.29 -1.39
C PRO A 807 -31.16 -5.63 -0.76
N VAL A 808 -30.00 -6.26 -0.98
CA VAL A 808 -28.69 -5.77 -0.53
C VAL A 808 -27.76 -5.64 -1.74
N VAL A 809 -27.19 -4.46 -1.94
CA VAL A 809 -26.11 -4.22 -2.90
C VAL A 809 -24.79 -4.20 -2.12
N VAL A 810 -24.01 -5.29 -2.21
CA VAL A 810 -22.74 -5.40 -1.50
C VAL A 810 -21.66 -4.58 -2.21
N ILE A 811 -21.07 -3.62 -1.50
CA ILE A 811 -20.04 -2.71 -2.03
C ILE A 811 -18.90 -2.59 -1.00
N PRO A 812 -17.62 -2.63 -1.41
CA PRO A 812 -17.15 -2.96 -2.76
C PRO A 812 -17.46 -4.42 -3.12
N ALA A 813 -17.59 -4.70 -4.42
CA ALA A 813 -17.57 -6.07 -4.91
C ALA A 813 -16.25 -6.72 -4.50
N ARG A 814 -16.31 -7.89 -3.86
CA ARG A 814 -15.15 -8.66 -3.43
C ARG A 814 -14.89 -9.80 -4.43
N PRO A 815 -13.63 -10.10 -4.76
CA PRO A 815 -13.28 -11.25 -5.60
C PRO A 815 -13.51 -12.58 -4.90
#